data_AF-A0A6L6VCS0-F1
#
_entry.id   AF-A0A6L6VCS0-F1
#
_cell.length_a   1.000
_cell.length_b   1.000
_cell.length_c   1.000
_cell.angle_alpha   90.00
_cell.angle_beta   90.00
_cell.angle_gamma   90.00
#
_symmetry.space_group_name_H-M   'P 1'
#
loop_
_entity.id
_entity.type
_entity.pdbx_description
1 polymer ?
#
loop_
_entity_poly.entity_id
_entity_poly.type
_entity_poly.pdbx_seq_one_letter_code
_entity_poly.pdbx_strand_id
1 'polypeptide(L)'
;MSKHNAKSMIPPLDAPIARTGLIARILHDLHPVIVVTAPVGFGKTWLLQSLIVALGADAALWTVYDRPTISPDLSRLEQGHRYAVALRSGESLPGLDRLRLYGQVMDLDGEDLLLPQDGLSHRDWDRCAGWPVLLSPGMECQDALAGQKRLSSFLAEDCLSGLDDADMSALLVCGESWPSWLAMRLPPLAHPATAACHRINSALPGALEQEMLRRLADPSRAADPSGVLAQALRRNPRNLETVILRLLACNQGKDALALFCKAGGWFLYYRLGHDAFLRVVTGLEAGCDDRSEELAISRAFLMIKAGDVAWAMQFLVQRFGVEMRNVLAVFSGDSALSLRVRLFRITVLIYEDVAPTDRLLEALFEIGGELPLDEPEQRGSFYNAMLEFFLRLRRYEEANGMAEKAMKAYRQADCPILCFYIALHQSVLSLLTSDFNRMGQSLRLAEDMLAKTGFDSPGDRRFLDLLTACMAYENGEPAVLLGFLQEEMAAMIAGELWPSLADVAIYYGSHALSVHMSTRVALRFLDGWSVYQPMNRQFRLSLDVRKAQILQSGNCWGDATRLLAPLRAGFDRVWIESAQEALARLAGRDEITLALSWLRQISYERPAFPHLDRKLEVMLTNPHLLVRQEIAVSLWLAFVLRQTQQNSRARTLLRQVFERCASHGGLTALAEEWLFLDHLLQDKRIVEFVMAATPARAILRRLDKGRHSSLAAARTRLTQQELKILTMLAEGASNKLIARNGGISEPTVKFHLKNVYRKLGCSRRHEAIAAARALGWVR
;
A
#
# COMPACT_ATOMS: atom_id res chain seq x y z
N MET A 1 -83.24 -7.89 -2.36
CA MET A 1 -82.47 -9.14 -2.54
C MET A 1 -81.09 -8.75 -3.03
N SER A 2 -80.10 -8.73 -2.15
CA SER A 2 -78.75 -8.21 -2.41
C SER A 2 -77.77 -9.37 -2.58
N LYS A 3 -77.07 -9.39 -3.72
CA LYS A 3 -76.08 -10.39 -4.13
C LYS A 3 -74.92 -10.45 -3.12
N HIS A 4 -74.61 -11.62 -2.60
CA HIS A 4 -73.33 -11.88 -1.93
C HIS A 4 -72.26 -12.11 -3.00
N ASN A 5 -71.53 -11.05 -3.35
CA ASN A 5 -70.28 -11.14 -4.09
C ASN A 5 -69.16 -11.64 -3.16
N ALA A 6 -68.21 -12.39 -3.71
CA ALA A 6 -67.01 -12.88 -3.02
C ALA A 6 -66.39 -11.79 -2.12
N LYS A 7 -66.13 -12.12 -0.84
CA LYS A 7 -65.36 -11.27 0.07
C LYS A 7 -63.89 -11.28 -0.37
N SER A 8 -63.54 -10.44 -1.35
CA SER A 8 -62.15 -10.10 -1.66
C SER A 8 -61.61 -9.13 -0.61
N MET A 9 -60.54 -9.49 0.10
CA MET A 9 -59.76 -8.59 0.97
C MET A 9 -58.48 -8.07 0.29
N ILE A 10 -58.40 -8.13 -1.06
CA ILE A 10 -57.16 -7.84 -1.78
C ILE A 10 -57.30 -6.54 -2.61
N PRO A 11 -56.50 -5.49 -2.38
CA PRO A 11 -56.60 -4.23 -3.10
C PRO A 11 -56.17 -4.36 -4.59
N PRO A 12 -56.76 -3.57 -5.52
CA PRO A 12 -56.39 -3.61 -6.94
C PRO A 12 -55.03 -2.93 -7.19
N LEU A 13 -54.24 -3.49 -8.11
CA LEU A 13 -52.91 -3.01 -8.52
C LEU A 13 -52.81 -3.02 -10.07
N ASP A 14 -52.03 -2.10 -10.65
CA ASP A 14 -51.85 -1.97 -12.11
C ASP A 14 -51.24 -3.23 -12.77
N ALA A 15 -51.69 -3.52 -14.00
CA ALA A 15 -51.67 -4.85 -14.63
C ALA A 15 -50.28 -5.49 -14.89
N PRO A 16 -49.98 -6.67 -14.30
CA PRO A 16 -48.79 -7.47 -14.61
C PRO A 16 -49.00 -8.44 -15.79
N ILE A 17 -47.92 -9.11 -16.24
CA ILE A 17 -47.97 -10.16 -17.28
C ILE A 17 -48.89 -11.31 -16.83
N ALA A 18 -49.90 -11.61 -17.65
CA ALA A 18 -50.91 -12.62 -17.32
C ALA A 18 -50.31 -14.03 -17.40
N ARG A 19 -50.35 -14.78 -16.29
CA ARG A 19 -49.99 -16.22 -16.21
C ARG A 19 -51.09 -17.11 -16.80
N THR A 20 -51.54 -16.81 -18.02
CA THR A 20 -52.73 -17.42 -18.66
C THR A 20 -52.66 -18.94 -18.72
N GLY A 21 -51.48 -19.52 -18.98
CA GLY A 21 -51.29 -20.98 -19.00
C GLY A 21 -51.50 -21.64 -17.63
N LEU A 22 -50.92 -21.08 -16.56
CA LEU A 22 -51.08 -21.60 -15.20
C LEU A 22 -52.52 -21.42 -14.70
N ILE A 23 -53.14 -20.28 -15.01
CA ILE A 23 -54.56 -20.04 -14.67
C ILE A 23 -55.46 -21.04 -15.39
N ALA A 24 -55.25 -21.28 -16.69
CA ALA A 24 -55.98 -22.29 -17.43
C ALA A 24 -55.79 -23.68 -16.80
N ARG A 25 -54.56 -24.03 -16.38
CA ARG A 25 -54.28 -25.29 -15.68
C ARG A 25 -55.07 -25.43 -14.39
N ILE A 26 -55.12 -24.36 -13.57
CA ILE A 26 -55.90 -24.32 -12.32
C ILE A 26 -57.40 -24.46 -12.58
N LEU A 27 -57.92 -23.77 -13.59
CA LEU A 27 -59.34 -23.80 -13.95
C LEU A 27 -59.77 -25.17 -14.49
N HIS A 28 -58.90 -25.85 -15.24
CA HIS A 28 -59.16 -27.20 -15.79
C HIS A 28 -58.94 -28.33 -14.78
N ASP A 29 -58.22 -28.08 -13.69
CA ASP A 29 -58.00 -29.05 -12.63
C ASP A 29 -59.30 -29.35 -11.86
N LEU A 30 -59.47 -30.57 -11.36
CA LEU A 30 -60.68 -31.03 -10.68
C LEU A 30 -60.52 -31.16 -9.16
N HIS A 31 -59.33 -30.92 -8.61
CA HIS A 31 -59.10 -31.03 -7.19
C HIS A 31 -59.90 -29.94 -6.44
N PRO A 32 -60.53 -30.30 -5.30
CA PRO A 32 -61.30 -29.36 -4.50
C PRO A 32 -60.42 -28.33 -3.78
N VAL A 33 -59.13 -28.60 -3.60
CA VAL A 33 -58.18 -27.68 -2.95
C VAL A 33 -56.93 -27.50 -3.82
N ILE A 34 -56.53 -26.25 -4.02
CA ILE A 34 -55.28 -25.85 -4.65
C ILE A 34 -54.45 -25.14 -3.58
N VAL A 35 -53.22 -25.62 -3.40
CA VAL A 35 -52.28 -25.03 -2.45
C VAL A 35 -51.10 -24.46 -3.21
N VAL A 36 -50.85 -23.16 -3.04
CA VAL A 36 -49.70 -22.47 -3.63
C VAL A 36 -48.66 -22.24 -2.55
N THR A 37 -47.60 -23.04 -2.56
CA THR A 37 -46.51 -22.97 -1.59
C THR A 37 -45.28 -22.37 -2.23
N ALA A 38 -44.91 -21.15 -1.82
CA ALA A 38 -43.68 -20.53 -2.29
C ALA A 38 -43.16 -19.50 -1.27
N PRO A 39 -41.88 -19.08 -1.31
CA PRO A 39 -41.36 -18.02 -0.45
C PRO A 39 -42.05 -16.65 -0.67
N VAL A 40 -41.76 -15.68 0.19
CA VAL A 40 -42.37 -14.34 0.08
C VAL A 40 -42.01 -13.72 -1.28
N GLY A 41 -42.96 -12.97 -1.85
CA GLY A 41 -42.75 -12.29 -3.11
C GLY A 41 -42.98 -13.11 -4.37
N PHE A 42 -43.07 -14.47 -4.34
CA PHE A 42 -43.23 -15.36 -5.53
C PHE A 42 -44.47 -15.13 -6.43
N GLY A 43 -45.20 -14.03 -6.21
CA GLY A 43 -46.36 -13.65 -7.00
C GLY A 43 -47.59 -14.50 -6.66
N LYS A 44 -47.64 -15.07 -5.45
CA LYS A 44 -48.80 -15.83 -4.95
C LYS A 44 -50.06 -14.97 -4.93
N THR A 45 -50.00 -13.80 -4.29
CA THR A 45 -51.07 -12.78 -4.29
C THR A 45 -51.57 -12.48 -5.70
N TRP A 46 -50.65 -12.27 -6.65
CA TRP A 46 -50.99 -11.95 -8.03
C TRP A 46 -51.62 -13.12 -8.79
N LEU A 47 -51.13 -14.35 -8.57
CA LEU A 47 -51.76 -15.54 -9.14
C LEU A 47 -53.20 -15.65 -8.65
N LEU A 48 -53.42 -15.49 -7.34
CA LEU A 48 -54.74 -15.58 -6.73
C LEU A 48 -55.68 -14.45 -7.23
N GLN A 49 -55.19 -13.22 -7.35
CA GLN A 49 -55.96 -12.11 -7.94
C GLN A 49 -56.30 -12.39 -9.41
N SER A 50 -55.34 -12.87 -10.20
CA SER A 50 -55.56 -13.17 -11.62
C SER A 50 -56.54 -14.34 -11.80
N LEU A 51 -56.51 -15.32 -10.89
CA LEU A 51 -57.49 -16.40 -10.83
C LEU A 51 -58.89 -15.85 -10.52
N ILE A 52 -59.03 -14.95 -9.54
CA ILE A 52 -60.32 -14.30 -9.23
C ILE A 52 -60.88 -13.56 -10.46
N VAL A 53 -60.02 -12.83 -11.18
CA VAL A 53 -60.42 -12.12 -12.41
C VAL A 53 -60.86 -13.11 -13.50
N ALA A 54 -60.12 -14.21 -13.69
CA ALA A 54 -60.43 -15.22 -14.70
C ALA A 54 -61.70 -16.04 -14.38
N LEU A 55 -62.01 -16.25 -13.09
CA LEU A 55 -63.21 -16.95 -12.65
C LEU A 55 -64.50 -16.18 -12.97
N GLY A 56 -64.45 -14.85 -13.03
CA GLY A 56 -65.62 -14.02 -13.37
C GLY A 56 -66.85 -14.33 -12.50
N ALA A 57 -67.92 -14.86 -13.11
CA ALA A 57 -69.15 -15.22 -12.42
C ALA A 57 -69.02 -16.47 -11.53
N ASP A 58 -68.08 -17.37 -11.83
CA ASP A 58 -67.85 -18.62 -11.09
C ASP A 58 -67.08 -18.40 -9.77
N ALA A 59 -66.62 -17.17 -9.51
CA ALA A 59 -65.95 -16.80 -8.27
C ALA A 59 -66.80 -17.06 -7.01
N ALA A 60 -68.13 -17.19 -7.14
CA ALA A 60 -69.02 -17.56 -6.03
C ALA A 60 -68.86 -19.02 -5.56
N LEU A 61 -68.28 -19.90 -6.39
CA LEU A 61 -68.00 -21.31 -6.09
C LEU A 61 -66.57 -21.54 -5.57
N TRP A 62 -65.84 -20.46 -5.33
CA TRP A 62 -64.44 -20.50 -4.93
C TRP A 62 -64.20 -19.69 -3.66
N THR A 63 -63.36 -20.24 -2.78
CA THR A 63 -62.78 -19.50 -1.67
C THR A 63 -61.28 -19.34 -1.91
N VAL A 64 -60.82 -18.09 -1.98
CA VAL A 64 -59.42 -17.74 -2.27
C VAL A 64 -58.78 -17.08 -1.06
N TYR A 65 -57.66 -17.62 -0.58
CA TYR A 65 -56.96 -17.16 0.62
C TYR A 65 -55.52 -16.71 0.31
N ASP A 66 -55.25 -15.42 0.54
CA ASP A 66 -53.91 -14.83 0.48
C ASP A 66 -53.52 -14.28 1.86
N ARG A 67 -52.62 -14.99 2.56
CA ARG A 67 -52.18 -14.73 3.95
C ARG A 67 -53.32 -14.61 4.97
N PRO A 68 -53.67 -15.69 5.70
CA PRO A 68 -54.75 -15.64 6.68
C PRO A 68 -54.37 -14.80 7.92
N THR A 69 -55.26 -13.89 8.32
CA THR A 69 -55.41 -13.51 9.74
C THR A 69 -56.23 -14.57 10.51
N ILE A 70 -57.02 -15.37 9.79
CA ILE A 70 -57.79 -16.52 10.28
C ILE A 70 -57.65 -17.63 9.23
N SER A 71 -57.04 -18.75 9.60
CA SER A 71 -56.78 -19.86 8.67
C SER A 71 -58.06 -20.64 8.34
N PRO A 72 -58.27 -21.06 7.08
CA PRO A 72 -59.39 -21.94 6.74
C PRO A 72 -59.21 -23.32 7.38
N ASP A 73 -60.29 -23.87 7.92
CA ASP A 73 -60.34 -25.27 8.37
C ASP A 73 -60.68 -26.16 7.16
N LEU A 74 -59.67 -26.81 6.60
CA LEU A 74 -59.83 -27.68 5.43
C LEU A 74 -60.34 -29.09 5.81
N SER A 75 -60.65 -29.34 7.09
CA SER A 75 -61.25 -30.62 7.51
C SER A 75 -62.70 -30.80 7.05
N ARG A 76 -63.37 -29.71 6.61
CA ARG A 76 -64.77 -29.69 6.15
C ARG A 76 -64.91 -28.91 4.85
N LEU A 77 -64.83 -29.62 3.71
CA LEU A 77 -65.04 -29.03 2.39
C LEU A 77 -66.52 -28.97 2.03
N GLU A 78 -66.98 -27.84 1.50
CA GLU A 78 -68.34 -27.70 0.95
C GLU A 78 -68.46 -28.41 -0.40
N GLN A 79 -69.51 -29.20 -0.61
CA GLN A 79 -69.72 -29.93 -1.87
C GLN A 79 -69.88 -28.97 -3.04
N GLY A 80 -69.06 -29.17 -4.08
CA GLY A 80 -69.07 -28.32 -5.28
C GLY A 80 -68.33 -26.99 -5.12
N HIS A 81 -67.71 -26.72 -3.97
CA HIS A 81 -66.91 -25.52 -3.71
C HIS A 81 -65.41 -25.84 -3.79
N ARG A 82 -64.61 -24.93 -4.35
CA ARG A 82 -63.15 -25.08 -4.48
C ARG A 82 -62.40 -24.07 -3.63
N TYR A 83 -61.21 -24.44 -3.17
CA TYR A 83 -60.37 -23.60 -2.31
C TYR A 83 -59.02 -23.36 -2.98
N ALA A 84 -58.55 -22.12 -3.03
CA ALA A 84 -57.20 -21.77 -3.48
C ALA A 84 -56.47 -21.04 -2.36
N VAL A 85 -55.41 -21.63 -1.82
CA VAL A 85 -54.75 -21.13 -0.60
C VAL A 85 -53.27 -20.90 -0.85
N ALA A 86 -52.76 -19.70 -0.57
CA ALA A 86 -51.34 -19.40 -0.57
C ALA A 86 -50.72 -19.60 0.81
N LEU A 87 -49.69 -20.46 0.89
CA LEU A 87 -48.92 -20.76 2.09
C LEU A 87 -47.46 -20.32 1.97
N ARG A 88 -46.81 -20.04 3.11
CA ARG A 88 -45.34 -19.97 3.19
C ARG A 88 -44.76 -21.37 3.34
N SER A 89 -43.49 -21.50 2.95
CA SER A 89 -42.75 -22.74 3.20
C SER A 89 -42.74 -23.06 4.70
N GLY A 90 -43.21 -24.25 5.07
CA GLY A 90 -43.31 -24.71 6.47
C GLY A 90 -44.62 -24.39 7.20
N GLU A 91 -45.57 -23.64 6.61
CA GLU A 91 -46.91 -23.47 7.17
C GLU A 91 -47.78 -24.71 6.90
N SER A 92 -48.53 -25.18 7.91
CA SER A 92 -49.48 -26.28 7.78
C SER A 92 -50.90 -25.85 8.15
N LEU A 93 -51.90 -26.36 7.44
CA LEU A 93 -53.32 -26.09 7.67
C LEU A 93 -54.04 -27.33 8.22
N PRO A 94 -54.98 -27.16 9.15
CA PRO A 94 -55.82 -28.27 9.63
C PRO A 94 -56.52 -29.00 8.48
N GLY A 95 -56.36 -30.32 8.40
CA GLY A 95 -56.96 -31.18 7.38
C GLY A 95 -56.19 -31.29 6.06
N LEU A 96 -55.18 -30.45 5.82
CA LEU A 96 -54.45 -30.44 4.54
C LEU A 96 -53.69 -31.75 4.27
N ASP A 97 -52.97 -32.28 5.25
CA ASP A 97 -52.20 -33.53 5.09
C ASP A 97 -53.12 -34.72 4.76
N ARG A 98 -54.32 -34.73 5.34
CA ARG A 98 -55.35 -35.74 5.04
C ARG A 98 -55.82 -35.60 3.59
N LEU A 99 -56.12 -34.39 3.12
CA LEU A 99 -56.55 -34.17 1.74
C LEU A 99 -55.46 -34.54 0.73
N ARG A 100 -54.20 -34.26 1.04
CA ARG A 100 -53.04 -34.71 0.24
C ARG A 100 -52.98 -36.24 0.16
N LEU A 101 -53.14 -36.95 1.28
CA LEU A 101 -53.15 -38.42 1.32
C LEU A 101 -54.27 -39.03 0.45
N TYR A 102 -55.42 -38.37 0.33
CA TYR A 102 -56.53 -38.83 -0.51
C TYR A 102 -56.48 -38.31 -1.96
N GLY A 103 -55.40 -37.62 -2.36
CA GLY A 103 -55.25 -37.09 -3.72
C GLY A 103 -56.30 -36.01 -4.05
N GLN A 104 -56.68 -35.19 -3.07
CA GLN A 104 -57.68 -34.13 -3.22
C GLN A 104 -57.06 -32.72 -3.29
N VAL A 105 -55.74 -32.64 -3.48
CA VAL A 105 -54.99 -31.38 -3.49
C VAL A 105 -54.16 -31.27 -4.76
N MET A 106 -54.30 -30.13 -5.45
CA MET A 106 -53.34 -29.67 -6.44
C MET A 106 -52.29 -28.81 -5.73
N ASP A 107 -51.10 -29.36 -5.55
CA ASP A 107 -49.97 -28.60 -5.02
C ASP A 107 -49.28 -27.84 -6.17
N LEU A 108 -49.10 -26.54 -5.96
CA LEU A 108 -48.35 -25.62 -6.81
C LEU A 108 -47.16 -25.10 -6.00
N ASP A 109 -45.98 -25.13 -6.59
CA ASP A 109 -44.75 -24.72 -5.91
C ASP A 109 -44.11 -23.46 -6.52
N GLY A 110 -42.88 -23.16 -6.12
CA GLY A 110 -42.12 -22.04 -6.64
C GLY A 110 -41.82 -22.16 -8.15
N GLU A 111 -41.61 -23.37 -8.68
CA GLU A 111 -41.29 -23.61 -10.08
C GLU A 111 -42.50 -23.31 -10.98
N ASP A 112 -43.71 -23.67 -10.52
CA ASP A 112 -44.95 -23.38 -11.22
C ASP A 112 -45.23 -21.88 -11.37
N LEU A 113 -44.69 -21.07 -10.45
CA LEU A 113 -44.87 -19.62 -10.44
C LEU A 113 -43.86 -18.89 -11.33
N LEU A 114 -42.87 -19.59 -11.88
CA LEU A 114 -41.87 -19.01 -12.76
C LEU A 114 -42.48 -18.71 -14.14
N LEU A 115 -42.07 -17.60 -14.73
CA LEU A 115 -42.42 -17.31 -16.12
C LEU A 115 -41.47 -18.06 -17.05
N PRO A 116 -41.95 -18.68 -18.14
CA PRO A 116 -41.09 -19.30 -19.13
C PRO A 116 -40.12 -18.26 -19.72
N GLN A 117 -38.82 -18.62 -19.80
CA GLN A 117 -37.77 -17.72 -20.31
C GLN A 117 -37.95 -17.42 -21.80
N ASP A 118 -38.49 -18.39 -22.54
CA ASP A 118 -38.75 -18.27 -23.98
C ASP A 118 -40.01 -17.42 -24.22
N GLY A 119 -39.83 -16.17 -24.65
CA GLY A 119 -40.92 -15.29 -25.09
C GLY A 119 -41.10 -13.98 -24.32
N LEU A 120 -40.27 -13.69 -23.30
CA LEU A 120 -40.27 -12.40 -22.59
C LEU A 120 -39.28 -11.41 -23.22
N SER A 121 -39.71 -10.19 -23.55
CA SER A 121 -38.81 -9.12 -24.02
C SER A 121 -38.07 -8.42 -22.86
N HIS A 122 -36.98 -7.69 -23.13
CA HIS A 122 -36.30 -6.86 -22.12
C HIS A 122 -37.26 -5.87 -21.42
N ARG A 123 -38.25 -5.32 -22.14
CA ARG A 123 -39.29 -4.44 -21.57
C ARG A 123 -40.28 -5.19 -20.69
N ASP A 124 -40.56 -6.46 -20.98
CA ASP A 124 -41.41 -7.31 -20.16
C ASP A 124 -40.72 -7.66 -18.85
N TRP A 125 -39.40 -7.86 -18.87
CA TRP A 125 -38.57 -8.00 -17.67
C TRP A 125 -38.55 -6.72 -16.81
N ASP A 126 -38.41 -5.54 -17.43
CA ASP A 126 -38.44 -4.25 -16.73
C ASP A 126 -39.85 -3.88 -16.22
N ARG A 127 -40.91 -4.24 -16.95
CA ARG A 127 -42.33 -4.07 -16.56
C ARG A 127 -42.75 -5.05 -15.47
N CYS A 128 -42.28 -6.29 -15.55
CA CYS A 128 -42.55 -7.28 -14.52
C CYS A 128 -41.84 -6.95 -13.22
N ALA A 129 -40.63 -6.38 -13.27
CA ALA A 129 -39.75 -6.28 -12.10
C ALA A 129 -39.79 -7.57 -11.23
N GLY A 130 -40.05 -8.71 -11.87
CA GLY A 130 -40.35 -10.04 -11.32
C GLY A 130 -41.50 -10.18 -10.32
N TRP A 131 -41.64 -9.30 -9.32
CA TRP A 131 -42.03 -9.73 -7.98
C TRP A 131 -42.64 -8.58 -7.15
N PRO A 132 -43.76 -8.75 -6.43
CA PRO A 132 -44.35 -7.71 -5.57
C PRO A 132 -43.48 -7.18 -4.41
N VAL A 133 -42.31 -7.75 -4.14
CA VAL A 133 -41.32 -7.16 -3.19
C VAL A 133 -40.40 -6.13 -3.89
N LEU A 134 -40.33 -6.14 -5.22
CA LEU A 134 -39.63 -5.16 -6.05
C LEU A 134 -40.67 -4.18 -6.62
N LEU A 135 -41.16 -3.27 -5.77
CA LEU A 135 -42.22 -2.32 -6.12
C LEU A 135 -41.93 -1.53 -7.41
N SER A 136 -43.03 -1.31 -8.12
CA SER A 136 -43.25 -0.64 -9.40
C SER A 136 -42.41 0.61 -9.68
N PRO A 137 -42.00 0.85 -10.95
CA PRO A 137 -41.47 2.15 -11.39
C PRO A 137 -42.50 3.29 -11.33
N GLY A 138 -43.77 3.01 -11.00
CA GLY A 138 -44.90 3.95 -11.07
C GLY A 138 -45.36 4.54 -9.73
N MET A 139 -44.83 4.07 -8.60
CA MET A 139 -44.86 4.89 -7.39
C MET A 139 -43.49 5.56 -7.33
N GLU A 140 -43.45 6.86 -7.58
CA GLU A 140 -42.42 7.71 -6.97
C GLU A 140 -42.55 7.55 -5.45
N CYS A 141 -42.03 6.46 -4.90
CA CYS A 141 -41.57 6.46 -3.54
C CYS A 141 -40.48 7.52 -3.56
N GLN A 142 -40.75 8.68 -2.97
CA GLN A 142 -39.83 9.81 -2.86
C GLN A 142 -38.49 9.44 -2.20
N ASP A 143 -38.30 8.15 -1.85
CA ASP A 143 -37.18 7.59 -1.11
C ASP A 143 -36.67 6.27 -1.75
N ALA A 144 -35.77 6.38 -2.71
CA ALA A 144 -35.06 5.25 -3.33
C ALA A 144 -34.32 4.36 -2.29
N LEU A 145 -33.88 4.98 -1.19
CA LEU A 145 -33.16 4.33 -0.10
C LEU A 145 -34.04 3.32 0.66
N ALA A 146 -35.34 3.59 0.80
CA ALA A 146 -36.29 2.70 1.46
C ALA A 146 -36.55 1.44 0.62
N GLY A 147 -36.56 1.57 -0.71
CA GLY A 147 -36.67 0.45 -1.64
C GLY A 147 -35.47 -0.50 -1.56
N GLN A 148 -34.26 0.05 -1.51
CA GLN A 148 -33.03 -0.75 -1.40
C GLN A 148 -32.96 -1.51 -0.06
N LYS A 149 -33.32 -0.88 1.07
CA LYS A 149 -33.37 -1.55 2.38
C LYS A 149 -34.33 -2.72 2.41
N ARG A 150 -35.54 -2.57 1.83
CA ARG A 150 -36.52 -3.67 1.74
C ARG A 150 -35.99 -4.83 0.92
N LEU A 151 -35.31 -4.55 -0.19
CA LEU A 151 -34.69 -5.58 -1.03
C LEU A 151 -33.57 -6.31 -0.29
N SER A 152 -32.68 -5.60 0.42
CA SER A 152 -31.65 -6.22 1.23
C SER A 152 -32.23 -7.15 2.30
N SER A 153 -33.29 -6.73 3.00
CA SER A 153 -33.94 -7.57 4.01
C SER A 153 -34.62 -8.79 3.44
N PHE A 154 -35.29 -8.67 2.29
CA PHE A 154 -35.85 -9.82 1.59
C PHE A 154 -34.76 -10.83 1.18
N LEU A 155 -33.68 -10.36 0.56
CA LEU A 155 -32.56 -11.22 0.17
C LEU A 155 -31.97 -11.94 1.41
N ALA A 156 -31.80 -11.23 2.53
CA ALA A 156 -31.30 -11.82 3.76
C ALA A 156 -32.25 -12.89 4.32
N GLU A 157 -33.54 -12.61 4.37
CA GLU A 157 -34.55 -13.45 5.03
C GLU A 157 -35.04 -14.64 4.21
N ASP A 158 -35.15 -14.49 2.90
CA ASP A 158 -35.81 -15.48 2.04
C ASP A 158 -34.83 -16.15 1.05
N CYS A 159 -33.70 -15.52 0.72
CA CYS A 159 -32.73 -16.09 -0.25
C CYS A 159 -31.45 -16.61 0.42
N LEU A 160 -30.91 -15.86 1.39
CA LEU A 160 -29.65 -16.18 2.07
C LEU A 160 -29.86 -16.96 3.38
N SER A 161 -31.08 -16.91 3.94
CA SER A 161 -31.42 -17.70 5.11
C SER A 161 -31.30 -19.20 4.80
N GLY A 162 -30.69 -19.95 5.73
CA GLY A 162 -30.48 -21.39 5.56
C GLY A 162 -29.32 -21.80 4.64
N LEU A 163 -28.50 -20.88 4.12
CA LEU A 163 -27.22 -21.23 3.53
C LEU A 163 -26.29 -21.87 4.59
N ASP A 164 -25.42 -22.79 4.21
CA ASP A 164 -24.35 -23.21 5.11
C ASP A 164 -23.23 -22.15 5.14
N ASP A 165 -22.21 -22.37 5.97
CA ASP A 165 -21.11 -21.40 6.11
C ASP A 165 -20.17 -21.40 4.89
N ALA A 166 -20.14 -22.48 4.10
CA ALA A 166 -19.35 -22.57 2.87
C ALA A 166 -19.98 -21.75 1.74
N ASP A 167 -21.30 -21.85 1.57
CA ASP A 167 -22.08 -21.07 0.62
C ASP A 167 -22.04 -19.56 0.96
N MET A 168 -22.19 -19.21 2.25
CA MET A 168 -22.02 -17.83 2.71
C MET A 168 -20.63 -17.29 2.41
N SER A 169 -19.60 -18.11 2.63
CA SER A 169 -18.21 -17.74 2.36
C SER A 169 -17.94 -17.56 0.86
N ALA A 170 -18.52 -18.42 0.02
CA ALA A 170 -18.44 -18.27 -1.43
C ALA A 170 -19.05 -16.93 -1.87
N LEU A 171 -20.22 -16.54 -1.33
CA LEU A 171 -20.84 -15.24 -1.64
C LEU A 171 -20.01 -14.04 -1.21
N LEU A 172 -19.35 -14.12 -0.05
CA LEU A 172 -18.47 -13.06 0.42
C LEU A 172 -17.22 -12.91 -0.45
N VAL A 173 -16.72 -13.98 -1.04
CA VAL A 173 -15.50 -13.96 -1.88
C VAL A 173 -15.82 -13.63 -3.35
N CYS A 174 -17.01 -13.97 -3.85
CA CYS A 174 -17.36 -13.92 -5.28
C CYS A 174 -17.51 -12.52 -5.91
N GLY A 175 -17.39 -11.43 -5.16
CA GLY A 175 -17.45 -10.07 -5.71
C GLY A 175 -18.73 -9.82 -6.54
N GLU A 176 -18.58 -9.37 -7.80
CA GLU A 176 -19.70 -9.13 -8.73
C GLU A 176 -20.12 -10.38 -9.53
N SER A 177 -19.37 -11.49 -9.43
CA SER A 177 -19.56 -12.70 -10.22
C SER A 177 -20.15 -13.81 -9.36
N TRP A 178 -21.47 -13.92 -9.33
CA TRP A 178 -22.15 -14.83 -8.41
C TRP A 178 -21.90 -16.31 -8.73
N PRO A 179 -21.86 -17.18 -7.71
CA PRO A 179 -21.90 -18.62 -7.92
C PRO A 179 -23.14 -19.01 -8.74
N SER A 180 -23.00 -19.98 -9.65
CA SER A 180 -24.10 -20.44 -10.50
C SER A 180 -25.28 -21.00 -9.69
N TRP A 181 -25.02 -21.60 -8.52
CA TRP A 181 -26.06 -22.08 -7.62
C TRP A 181 -26.89 -20.96 -7.00
N LEU A 182 -26.34 -19.74 -6.84
CA LEU A 182 -27.09 -18.60 -6.32
C LEU A 182 -28.22 -18.23 -7.27
N ALA A 183 -28.01 -18.39 -8.58
CA ALA A 183 -29.05 -18.15 -9.59
C ALA A 183 -30.26 -19.09 -9.45
N MET A 184 -30.12 -20.24 -8.79
CA MET A 184 -31.22 -21.16 -8.50
C MET A 184 -32.00 -20.79 -7.22
N ARG A 185 -31.41 -19.98 -6.33
CA ARG A 185 -32.04 -19.50 -5.09
C ARG A 185 -32.57 -18.08 -5.20
N LEU A 186 -31.96 -17.29 -6.07
CA LEU A 186 -32.53 -16.03 -6.49
C LEU A 186 -33.73 -16.32 -7.39
N PRO A 187 -34.80 -15.50 -7.34
CA PRO A 187 -35.86 -15.56 -8.34
C PRO A 187 -35.25 -15.58 -9.75
N PRO A 188 -35.81 -16.29 -10.74
CA PRO A 188 -35.19 -16.46 -12.05
C PRO A 188 -34.97 -15.09 -12.71
N LEU A 189 -33.72 -14.65 -12.65
CA LEU A 189 -33.25 -13.37 -13.18
C LEU A 189 -31.97 -13.67 -13.96
N ALA A 190 -32.14 -14.37 -15.07
CA ALA A 190 -31.03 -14.87 -15.85
C ALA A 190 -30.69 -13.92 -17.00
N HIS A 191 -30.30 -12.67 -16.71
CA HIS A 191 -29.39 -11.95 -17.61
C HIS A 191 -28.65 -10.79 -16.91
N PRO A 192 -27.30 -10.75 -16.96
CA PRO A 192 -26.49 -9.66 -16.39
C PRO A 192 -26.85 -8.26 -16.91
N ALA A 193 -27.39 -8.18 -18.13
CA ALA A 193 -27.77 -6.91 -18.76
C ALA A 193 -29.15 -6.35 -18.33
N THR A 194 -29.79 -6.89 -17.29
CA THR A 194 -31.10 -6.42 -16.82
C THR A 194 -30.96 -5.43 -15.66
N ALA A 195 -31.85 -4.43 -15.59
CA ALA A 195 -31.90 -3.49 -14.47
C ALA A 195 -32.22 -4.17 -13.13
N ALA A 196 -32.87 -5.34 -13.16
CA ALA A 196 -33.10 -6.17 -11.97
C ALA A 196 -31.80 -6.78 -11.40
N CYS A 197 -30.93 -7.30 -12.26
CA CYS A 197 -29.62 -7.83 -11.85
C CYS A 197 -28.76 -6.73 -11.20
N HIS A 198 -28.72 -5.52 -11.79
CA HIS A 198 -28.03 -4.37 -11.20
C HIS A 198 -28.59 -3.98 -9.81
N ARG A 199 -29.93 -4.00 -9.64
CA ARG A 199 -30.56 -3.71 -8.34
C ARG A 199 -30.23 -4.74 -7.27
N ILE A 200 -30.22 -6.03 -7.61
CA ILE A 200 -29.80 -7.09 -6.67
C ILE A 200 -28.33 -6.96 -6.33
N ASN A 201 -27.45 -6.73 -7.32
CA ASN A 201 -26.03 -6.46 -7.08
C ASN A 201 -25.83 -5.30 -6.10
N SER A 202 -26.64 -4.25 -6.19
CA SER A 202 -26.58 -3.11 -5.27
C SER A 202 -27.13 -3.39 -3.87
N ALA A 203 -28.02 -4.39 -3.70
CA ALA A 203 -28.68 -4.69 -2.42
C ALA A 203 -28.08 -5.89 -1.69
N LEU A 204 -27.38 -6.78 -2.41
CA LEU A 204 -26.78 -8.01 -1.90
C LEU A 204 -25.74 -7.76 -0.77
N PRO A 205 -24.87 -6.72 -0.82
CA PRO A 205 -23.95 -6.45 0.29
C PRO A 205 -24.69 -6.20 1.61
N GLY A 206 -25.77 -5.40 1.58
CA GLY A 206 -26.60 -5.16 2.76
C GLY A 206 -27.37 -6.39 3.23
N ALA A 207 -27.73 -7.30 2.31
CA ALA A 207 -28.38 -8.57 2.64
C ALA A 207 -27.41 -9.55 3.34
N LEU A 208 -26.21 -9.69 2.79
CA LEU A 208 -25.14 -10.51 3.36
C LEU A 208 -24.80 -10.03 4.77
N GLU A 209 -24.67 -8.71 4.94
CA GLU A 209 -24.41 -8.10 6.24
C GLU A 209 -25.52 -8.42 7.27
N GLN A 210 -26.79 -8.30 6.89
CA GLN A 210 -27.92 -8.61 7.79
C GLN A 210 -27.94 -10.10 8.20
N GLU A 211 -27.74 -11.01 7.23
CA GLU A 211 -27.72 -12.44 7.50
C GLU A 211 -26.52 -12.84 8.37
N MET A 212 -25.34 -12.22 8.15
CA MET A 212 -24.17 -12.42 9.02
C MET A 212 -24.45 -11.99 10.47
N LEU A 213 -25.04 -10.82 10.68
CA LEU A 213 -25.39 -10.34 12.01
C LEU A 213 -26.40 -11.27 12.69
N ARG A 214 -27.41 -11.75 11.94
CA ARG A 214 -28.38 -12.74 12.45
C ARG A 214 -27.67 -14.01 12.92
N ARG A 215 -26.72 -14.54 12.13
CA ARG A 215 -25.96 -15.76 12.49
C ARG A 215 -25.08 -15.57 13.72
N LEU A 216 -24.42 -14.42 13.82
CA LEU A 216 -23.57 -14.09 14.97
C LEU A 216 -24.40 -13.88 16.24
N ALA A 217 -25.67 -13.50 16.12
CA ALA A 217 -26.58 -13.31 17.25
C ALA A 217 -27.31 -14.59 17.70
N ASP A 218 -27.23 -15.71 16.97
CA ASP A 218 -27.92 -16.96 17.29
C ASP A 218 -27.16 -17.78 18.35
N PRO A 219 -27.64 -17.86 19.61
CA PRO A 219 -26.93 -18.55 20.69
C PRO A 219 -27.00 -20.08 20.59
N SER A 220 -27.87 -20.64 19.72
CA SER A 220 -27.97 -22.08 19.49
C SER A 220 -26.85 -22.62 18.59
N ARG A 221 -26.18 -21.74 17.83
CA ARG A 221 -24.95 -22.04 17.10
C ARG A 221 -23.79 -21.99 18.10
N ALA A 222 -23.57 -23.10 18.78
CA ALA A 222 -22.49 -23.27 19.76
C ALA A 222 -21.11 -22.89 19.16
N ALA A 223 -20.60 -21.73 19.57
CA ALA A 223 -19.18 -21.37 19.64
C ALA A 223 -18.23 -21.96 18.57
N ASP A 224 -18.48 -21.73 17.27
CA ASP A 224 -17.46 -21.37 16.24
C ASP A 224 -18.09 -21.15 14.84
N PRO A 225 -18.98 -20.17 14.64
CA PRO A 225 -19.36 -19.73 13.28
C PRO A 225 -18.19 -19.02 12.54
N SER A 226 -16.95 -19.13 13.05
CA SER A 226 -15.95 -18.06 13.02
C SER A 226 -14.60 -18.46 12.43
N GLY A 227 -14.43 -19.68 11.93
CA GLY A 227 -13.29 -20.05 11.08
C GLY A 227 -13.51 -19.65 9.62
N VAL A 228 -14.51 -20.29 8.99
CA VAL A 228 -14.77 -20.15 7.54
C VAL A 228 -15.25 -18.74 7.19
N LEU A 229 -16.19 -18.19 7.97
CA LEU A 229 -16.71 -16.83 7.77
C LEU A 229 -15.62 -15.77 8.00
N ALA A 230 -14.80 -15.91 9.04
CA ALA A 230 -13.69 -15.00 9.28
C ALA A 230 -12.62 -15.11 8.19
N GLN A 231 -12.35 -16.32 7.68
CA GLN A 231 -11.44 -16.54 6.56
C GLN A 231 -11.98 -15.93 5.25
N ALA A 232 -13.29 -15.99 5.03
CA ALA A 232 -13.94 -15.35 3.88
C ALA A 232 -13.87 -13.82 3.97
N LEU A 233 -14.18 -13.24 5.13
CA LEU A 233 -14.06 -11.80 5.39
C LEU A 233 -12.61 -11.32 5.37
N ARG A 234 -11.65 -12.18 5.75
CA ARG A 234 -10.23 -11.91 5.60
C ARG A 234 -9.84 -11.76 4.13
N ARG A 235 -10.38 -12.60 3.25
CA ARG A 235 -10.14 -12.50 1.80
C ARG A 235 -10.88 -11.32 1.16
N ASN A 236 -12.07 -10.97 1.65
CA ASN A 236 -12.84 -9.82 1.19
C ASN A 236 -13.30 -8.93 2.36
N PRO A 237 -12.48 -7.96 2.77
CA PRO A 237 -12.71 -7.17 3.98
C PRO A 237 -13.78 -6.07 3.81
N ARG A 238 -14.40 -5.92 2.62
CA ARG A 238 -15.36 -4.85 2.30
C ARG A 238 -16.48 -4.69 3.34
N ASN A 239 -16.92 -5.79 3.95
CA ASN A 239 -17.98 -5.80 4.96
C ASN A 239 -17.46 -5.96 6.39
N LEU A 240 -16.16 -6.24 6.59
CA LEU A 240 -15.62 -6.61 7.89
C LEU A 240 -15.70 -5.45 8.89
N GLU A 241 -15.30 -4.24 8.47
CA GLU A 241 -15.44 -3.02 9.29
C GLU A 241 -16.89 -2.84 9.75
N THR A 242 -17.83 -2.86 8.80
CA THR A 242 -19.25 -2.61 9.08
C THR A 242 -19.86 -3.64 10.02
N VAL A 243 -19.52 -4.92 9.83
CA VAL A 243 -19.99 -6.01 10.70
C VAL A 243 -19.46 -5.83 12.12
N ILE A 244 -18.16 -5.54 12.29
CA ILE A 244 -17.56 -5.31 13.62
C ILE A 244 -18.23 -4.10 14.30
N LEU A 245 -18.37 -2.98 13.60
CA LEU A 245 -18.98 -1.77 14.17
C LEU A 245 -20.46 -1.97 14.53
N ARG A 246 -21.21 -2.77 13.76
CA ARG A 246 -22.60 -3.10 14.10
C ARG A 246 -22.72 -4.02 15.30
N LEU A 247 -21.86 -5.04 15.42
CA LEU A 247 -21.82 -5.88 16.63
C LEU A 247 -21.58 -5.02 17.87
N LEU A 248 -20.65 -4.06 17.79
CA LEU A 248 -20.39 -3.11 18.88
C LEU A 248 -21.61 -2.24 19.18
N ALA A 249 -22.31 -1.72 18.16
CA ALA A 249 -23.54 -0.95 18.33
C ALA A 249 -24.68 -1.78 18.98
N CYS A 250 -24.68 -3.10 18.78
CA CYS A 250 -25.60 -4.05 19.42
C CYS A 250 -25.12 -4.53 20.81
N ASN A 251 -24.07 -3.92 21.39
CA ASN A 251 -23.42 -4.33 22.65
C ASN A 251 -22.86 -5.76 22.64
N GLN A 252 -22.48 -6.28 21.46
CA GLN A 252 -21.86 -7.61 21.27
C GLN A 252 -20.33 -7.50 21.15
N GLY A 253 -19.69 -6.82 22.10
CA GLY A 253 -18.24 -6.56 22.04
C GLY A 253 -17.36 -7.82 22.01
N LYS A 254 -17.75 -8.88 22.74
CA LYS A 254 -17.01 -10.15 22.74
C LYS A 254 -16.96 -10.82 21.37
N ASP A 255 -18.10 -10.85 20.68
CA ASP A 255 -18.21 -11.44 19.34
C ASP A 255 -17.46 -10.60 18.30
N ALA A 256 -17.53 -9.27 18.44
CA ALA A 256 -16.77 -8.32 17.62
C ALA A 256 -15.25 -8.53 17.76
N LEU A 257 -14.76 -8.68 19.00
CA LEU A 257 -13.35 -8.93 19.29
C LEU A 257 -12.91 -10.31 18.80
N ALA A 258 -13.72 -11.35 19.00
CA ALA A 258 -13.43 -12.70 18.51
C ALA A 258 -13.33 -12.73 16.98
N LEU A 259 -14.25 -12.06 16.28
CA LEU A 259 -14.22 -11.93 14.83
C LEU A 259 -12.98 -11.18 14.36
N PHE A 260 -12.64 -10.05 15.00
CA PHE A 260 -11.43 -9.28 14.70
C PHE A 260 -10.17 -10.14 14.82
N CYS A 261 -10.02 -10.87 15.92
CA CYS A 261 -8.88 -11.77 16.15
C CYS A 261 -8.80 -12.89 15.10
N LYS A 262 -9.93 -13.56 14.79
CA LYS A 262 -9.97 -14.67 13.82
C LYS A 262 -9.81 -14.21 12.36
N ALA A 263 -10.24 -13.00 12.02
CA ALA A 263 -10.09 -12.44 10.68
C ALA A 263 -8.64 -11.99 10.37
N GLY A 264 -7.77 -11.91 11.38
CA GLY A 264 -6.35 -11.61 11.20
C GLY A 264 -5.79 -10.51 12.11
N GLY A 265 -6.63 -9.93 12.97
CA GLY A 265 -6.22 -8.98 13.99
C GLY A 265 -5.46 -7.78 13.42
N TRP A 266 -4.26 -7.48 13.91
CA TRP A 266 -3.52 -6.29 13.49
C TRP A 266 -3.13 -6.29 12.00
N PHE A 267 -3.04 -7.47 11.34
CA PHE A 267 -2.81 -7.55 9.90
C PHE A 267 -3.96 -7.02 9.05
N LEU A 268 -5.16 -6.86 9.64
CA LEU A 268 -6.29 -6.25 8.94
C LEU A 268 -6.01 -4.82 8.51
N TYR A 269 -5.03 -4.14 9.12
CA TYR A 269 -4.52 -2.85 8.63
C TYR A 269 -4.21 -2.88 7.13
N TYR A 270 -3.54 -3.95 6.67
CA TYR A 270 -3.13 -4.11 5.27
C TYR A 270 -4.28 -4.50 4.33
N ARG A 271 -5.47 -4.71 4.87
CA ARG A 271 -6.67 -5.11 4.11
C ARG A 271 -7.74 -4.03 4.13
N LEU A 272 -7.89 -3.33 5.25
CA LEU A 272 -8.86 -2.25 5.46
C LEU A 272 -8.30 -0.87 5.11
N GLY A 273 -6.98 -0.67 5.22
CA GLY A 273 -6.36 0.65 5.21
C GLY A 273 -6.42 1.35 6.57
N HIS A 274 -5.71 2.47 6.69
CA HIS A 274 -5.49 3.17 7.97
C HIS A 274 -6.79 3.62 8.66
N ASP A 275 -7.64 4.39 7.96
CA ASP A 275 -8.81 5.02 8.58
C ASP A 275 -9.85 4.00 9.05
N ALA A 276 -10.10 2.97 8.24
CA ALA A 276 -11.02 1.88 8.58
C ALA A 276 -10.50 1.05 9.75
N PHE A 277 -9.21 0.72 9.75
CA PHE A 277 -8.59 -0.01 10.86
C PHE A 277 -8.60 0.80 12.16
N LEU A 278 -8.32 2.11 12.10
CA LEU A 278 -8.41 3.01 13.25
C LEU A 278 -9.82 3.01 13.85
N ARG A 279 -10.87 3.16 13.03
CA ARG A 279 -12.27 3.10 13.50
C ARG A 279 -12.61 1.77 14.16
N VAL A 280 -12.18 0.65 13.58
CA VAL A 280 -12.38 -0.69 14.15
C VAL A 280 -11.72 -0.81 15.53
N VAL A 281 -10.44 -0.44 15.65
CA VAL A 281 -9.70 -0.55 16.91
C VAL A 281 -10.29 0.36 17.98
N THR A 282 -10.59 1.63 17.66
CA THR A 282 -11.21 2.56 18.61
C THR A 282 -12.59 2.08 19.07
N GLY A 283 -13.39 1.51 18.16
CA GLY A 283 -14.68 0.92 18.51
C GLY A 283 -14.54 -0.26 19.48
N LEU A 284 -13.59 -1.16 19.22
CA LEU A 284 -13.31 -2.31 20.08
C LEU A 284 -12.82 -1.87 21.47
N GLU A 285 -11.95 -0.86 21.55
CA GLU A 285 -11.48 -0.32 22.85
C GLU A 285 -12.61 0.28 23.68
N ALA A 286 -13.60 0.89 23.04
CA ALA A 286 -14.75 1.48 23.75
C ALA A 286 -15.80 0.43 24.14
N GLY A 287 -15.96 -0.64 23.35
CA GLY A 287 -17.01 -1.64 23.52
C GLY A 287 -16.60 -2.93 24.23
N CYS A 288 -15.31 -3.12 24.53
CA CYS A 288 -14.77 -4.34 25.12
C CYS A 288 -13.95 -4.05 26.39
N ASP A 289 -14.18 -4.82 27.45
CA ASP A 289 -13.32 -4.83 28.64
C ASP A 289 -12.11 -5.73 28.38
N ASP A 290 -10.98 -5.18 27.90
CA ASP A 290 -10.04 -6.00 27.15
C ASP A 290 -8.69 -6.33 27.81
N ARG A 291 -8.49 -7.63 28.03
CA ARG A 291 -7.20 -8.29 28.31
C ARG A 291 -6.58 -8.96 27.08
N SER A 292 -7.08 -8.71 25.87
CA SER A 292 -6.54 -9.23 24.61
C SER A 292 -5.15 -8.69 24.35
N GLU A 293 -4.30 -9.58 23.86
CA GLU A 293 -3.00 -9.21 23.31
C GLU A 293 -3.16 -8.57 21.93
N GLU A 294 -4.14 -9.03 21.14
CA GLU A 294 -4.34 -8.61 19.75
C GLU A 294 -4.75 -7.14 19.65
N LEU A 295 -5.68 -6.71 20.52
CA LEU A 295 -6.12 -5.31 20.54
C LEU A 295 -5.00 -4.39 21.04
N ALA A 296 -4.23 -4.83 22.04
CA ALA A 296 -3.07 -4.11 22.52
C ALA A 296 -1.99 -3.96 21.43
N ILE A 297 -1.68 -5.04 20.71
CA ILE A 297 -0.76 -5.01 19.56
C ILE A 297 -1.28 -4.05 18.49
N SER A 298 -2.58 -4.12 18.15
CA SER A 298 -3.22 -3.26 17.15
C SER A 298 -3.13 -1.78 17.51
N ARG A 299 -3.37 -1.44 18.78
CA ARG A 299 -3.21 -0.08 19.30
C ARG A 299 -1.76 0.39 19.24
N ALA A 300 -0.82 -0.44 19.69
CA ALA A 300 0.60 -0.12 19.61
C ALA A 300 1.07 0.07 18.16
N PHE A 301 0.54 -0.74 17.23
CA PHE A 301 0.83 -0.62 15.81
C PHE A 301 0.32 0.71 15.21
N LEU A 302 -0.88 1.15 15.58
CA LEU A 302 -1.41 2.46 15.19
C LEU A 302 -0.54 3.61 15.72
N MET A 303 -0.07 3.54 16.98
CA MET A 303 0.86 4.55 17.52
C MET A 303 2.18 4.58 16.74
N ILE A 304 2.73 3.42 16.39
CA ILE A 304 3.95 3.32 15.57
C ILE A 304 3.70 3.95 14.19
N LYS A 305 2.56 3.66 13.55
CA LYS A 305 2.19 4.25 12.26
C LYS A 305 1.94 5.76 12.33
N ALA A 306 1.59 6.29 13.50
CA ALA A 306 1.52 7.72 13.76
C ALA A 306 2.90 8.36 14.04
N GLY A 307 3.98 7.57 14.13
CA GLY A 307 5.34 8.03 14.45
C GLY A 307 5.67 8.02 15.95
N ASP A 308 4.75 7.60 16.81
CA ASP A 308 4.86 7.66 18.27
C ASP A 308 5.47 6.37 18.88
N VAL A 309 6.63 5.95 18.37
CA VAL A 309 7.31 4.69 18.76
C VAL A 309 7.60 4.64 20.27
N ALA A 310 8.00 5.77 20.87
CA ALA A 310 8.28 5.84 22.30
C ALA A 310 7.02 5.60 23.16
N TRP A 311 5.88 6.16 22.75
CA TRP A 311 4.60 5.93 23.42
C TRP A 311 4.10 4.51 23.22
N ALA A 312 4.25 3.96 22.00
CA ALA A 312 3.95 2.56 21.73
C ALA A 312 4.74 1.63 22.67
N MET A 313 6.04 1.89 22.85
CA MET A 313 6.88 1.11 23.76
C MET A 313 6.50 1.28 25.23
N GLN A 314 6.14 2.48 25.68
CA GLN A 314 5.62 2.69 27.03
C GLN A 314 4.32 1.91 27.26
N PHE A 315 3.40 1.96 26.30
CA PHE A 315 2.15 1.22 26.34
C PHE A 315 2.38 -0.30 26.40
N LEU A 316 3.26 -0.84 25.54
CA LEU A 316 3.61 -2.26 25.54
C LEU A 316 4.23 -2.71 26.88
N VAL A 317 5.09 -1.88 27.49
CA VAL A 317 5.68 -2.17 28.81
C VAL A 317 4.62 -2.18 29.91
N GLN A 318 3.68 -1.24 29.90
CA GLN A 318 2.57 -1.24 30.86
C GLN A 318 1.69 -2.48 30.71
N ARG A 319 1.52 -2.96 29.48
CA ARG A 319 0.63 -4.07 29.16
C ARG A 319 1.24 -5.45 29.39
N PHE A 320 2.49 -5.64 28.99
CA PHE A 320 3.18 -6.93 28.95
C PHE A 320 4.36 -7.03 29.93
N GLY A 321 4.63 -5.98 30.69
CA GLY A 321 5.67 -5.94 31.71
C GLY A 321 6.99 -5.33 31.24
N VAL A 322 7.88 -5.10 32.21
CA VAL A 322 9.18 -4.41 32.01
C VAL A 322 10.13 -5.18 31.09
N GLU A 323 9.94 -6.49 30.94
CA GLU A 323 10.74 -7.35 30.07
C GLU A 323 10.69 -6.92 28.60
N MET A 324 9.61 -6.26 28.15
CA MET A 324 9.51 -5.71 26.79
C MET A 324 10.67 -4.78 26.40
N ARG A 325 11.37 -4.19 27.38
CA ARG A 325 12.57 -3.36 27.15
C ARG A 325 13.84 -4.18 26.91
N ASN A 326 13.91 -5.40 27.41
CA ASN A 326 15.07 -6.27 27.26
C ASN A 326 14.91 -7.14 26.02
N VAL A 327 15.45 -6.67 24.90
CA VAL A 327 15.33 -7.31 23.58
C VAL A 327 15.69 -8.79 23.60
N LEU A 328 16.82 -9.18 24.20
CA LEU A 328 17.24 -10.58 24.23
C LEU A 328 16.39 -11.44 25.17
N ALA A 329 15.83 -10.88 26.24
CA ALA A 329 14.92 -11.62 27.13
C ALA A 329 13.54 -11.82 26.50
N VAL A 330 13.07 -10.88 25.68
CA VAL A 330 11.82 -11.07 24.91
C VAL A 330 11.94 -12.27 23.98
N PHE A 331 13.12 -12.49 23.41
CA PHE A 331 13.32 -13.54 22.40
C PHE A 331 13.95 -14.83 22.95
N SER A 332 14.12 -14.96 24.26
CA SER A 332 14.60 -16.22 24.84
C SER A 332 13.53 -17.29 24.77
N GLY A 333 13.95 -18.56 24.73
CA GLY A 333 13.05 -19.72 24.83
C GLY A 333 12.27 -19.78 26.15
N ASP A 334 12.80 -19.16 27.22
CA ASP A 334 12.17 -19.09 28.54
C ASP A 334 11.22 -17.88 28.71
N SER A 335 10.97 -17.11 27.65
CA SER A 335 10.12 -15.91 27.75
C SER A 335 8.68 -16.26 28.14
N ALA A 336 8.13 -15.53 29.11
CA ALA A 336 6.72 -15.65 29.50
C ALA A 336 5.77 -15.00 28.47
N LEU A 337 6.29 -14.29 27.48
CA LEU A 337 5.52 -13.61 26.44
C LEU A 337 5.04 -14.60 25.37
N SER A 338 3.81 -14.41 24.90
CA SER A 338 3.28 -15.22 23.81
C SER A 338 4.12 -15.05 22.54
N LEU A 339 4.16 -16.08 21.69
CA LEU A 339 4.83 -16.01 20.38
C LEU A 339 4.35 -14.79 19.57
N ARG A 340 3.07 -14.44 19.68
CA ARG A 340 2.49 -13.30 18.95
C ARG A 340 3.07 -11.96 19.40
N VAL A 341 3.19 -11.74 20.71
CA VAL A 341 3.81 -10.53 21.27
C VAL A 341 5.29 -10.46 20.89
N ARG A 342 5.99 -11.61 20.95
CA ARG A 342 7.40 -11.71 20.52
C ARG A 342 7.54 -11.35 19.04
N LEU A 343 6.74 -11.93 18.14
CA LEU A 343 6.76 -11.60 16.71
C LEU A 343 6.46 -10.12 16.43
N PHE A 344 5.49 -9.54 17.14
CA PHE A 344 5.22 -8.10 17.03
C PHE A 344 6.41 -7.26 17.49
N ARG A 345 7.12 -7.66 18.56
CA ARG A 345 8.34 -6.97 19.03
C ARG A 345 9.38 -6.82 17.92
N ILE A 346 9.52 -7.82 17.04
CA ILE A 346 10.45 -7.76 15.89
C ILE A 346 10.10 -6.58 14.98
N THR A 347 8.80 -6.36 14.72
CA THR A 347 8.34 -5.20 13.95
C THR A 347 8.73 -3.91 14.66
N VAL A 348 8.50 -3.81 15.97
CA VAL A 348 8.85 -2.62 16.76
C VAL A 348 10.36 -2.32 16.73
N LEU A 349 11.23 -3.33 16.71
CA LEU A 349 12.68 -3.15 16.60
C LEU A 349 13.12 -2.39 15.34
N ILE A 350 12.38 -2.55 14.23
CA ILE A 350 12.64 -1.82 12.99
C ILE A 350 12.43 -0.32 13.23
N TYR A 351 11.32 0.04 13.87
CA TYR A 351 10.95 1.43 14.16
C TYR A 351 11.79 2.07 15.27
N GLU A 352 12.32 1.27 16.19
CA GLU A 352 13.34 1.71 17.15
C GLU A 352 14.73 1.89 16.51
N ASP A 353 14.86 1.57 15.21
CA ASP A 353 16.11 1.64 14.45
C ASP A 353 17.23 0.81 15.14
N VAL A 354 16.89 -0.34 15.73
CA VAL A 354 17.86 -1.21 16.40
C VAL A 354 18.71 -1.92 15.36
N ALA A 355 20.04 -1.76 15.43
CA ALA A 355 20.96 -2.53 14.60
C ALA A 355 21.17 -3.92 15.23
N PRO A 356 20.77 -5.02 14.55
CA PRO A 356 20.84 -6.34 15.15
C PRO A 356 22.27 -6.85 15.21
N THR A 357 22.65 -7.37 16.38
CA THR A 357 23.90 -8.11 16.59
C THR A 357 23.75 -9.56 16.14
N ASP A 358 24.85 -10.28 15.92
CA ASP A 358 24.79 -11.71 15.55
C ASP A 358 23.99 -12.52 16.57
N ARG A 359 24.18 -12.26 17.87
CA ARG A 359 23.40 -12.88 18.95
C ARG A 359 21.90 -12.59 18.86
N LEU A 360 21.52 -11.38 18.44
CA LEU A 360 20.10 -11.07 18.24
C LEU A 360 19.56 -11.79 17.00
N LEU A 361 20.33 -11.84 15.90
CA LEU A 361 19.92 -12.58 14.70
C LEU A 361 19.71 -14.07 15.00
N GLU A 362 20.59 -14.69 15.79
CA GLU A 362 20.44 -16.08 16.25
C GLU A 362 19.11 -16.28 16.98
N ALA A 363 18.81 -15.45 17.99
CA ALA A 363 17.56 -15.53 18.74
C ALA A 363 16.31 -15.30 17.84
N LEU A 364 16.40 -14.39 16.87
CA LEU A 364 15.31 -14.17 15.91
C LEU A 364 15.10 -15.40 15.00
N PHE A 365 16.16 -16.07 14.57
CA PHE A 365 16.03 -17.29 13.75
C PHE A 365 15.47 -18.47 14.52
N GLU A 366 15.81 -18.62 15.81
CA GLU A 366 15.19 -19.61 16.69
C GLU A 366 13.67 -19.45 16.74
N ILE A 367 13.20 -18.22 16.97
CA ILE A 367 11.76 -17.89 16.94
C ILE A 367 11.15 -18.10 15.55
N GLY A 368 11.90 -17.78 14.50
CA GLY A 368 11.48 -18.07 13.12
C GLY A 368 11.20 -19.55 12.87
N GLY A 369 11.82 -20.45 13.63
CA GLY A 369 11.55 -21.89 13.62
C GLY A 369 10.20 -22.28 14.27
N GLU A 370 9.65 -21.44 15.15
CA GLU A 370 8.36 -21.66 15.83
C GLU A 370 7.15 -21.21 15.00
N LEU A 371 7.37 -20.60 13.82
CA LEU A 371 6.30 -19.98 13.04
C LEU A 371 5.28 -20.99 12.48
N PRO A 372 3.96 -20.78 12.67
CA PRO A 372 2.93 -21.66 12.13
C PRO A 372 2.94 -21.71 10.60
N LEU A 373 2.81 -22.89 10.02
CA LEU A 373 2.87 -23.09 8.56
C LEU A 373 1.64 -22.53 7.82
N ASP A 374 0.50 -22.48 8.50
CA ASP A 374 -0.82 -22.05 8.05
C ASP A 374 -1.10 -20.54 8.26
N GLU A 375 -0.11 -19.80 8.80
CA GLU A 375 -0.18 -18.35 8.99
C GLU A 375 0.79 -17.60 8.07
N PRO A 376 0.49 -17.50 6.75
CA PRO A 376 1.40 -16.92 5.77
C PRO A 376 1.71 -15.44 6.02
N GLU A 377 0.79 -14.64 6.57
CA GLU A 377 1.06 -13.24 6.90
C GLU A 377 2.08 -13.08 8.00
N GLN A 378 2.01 -13.87 9.07
CA GLN A 378 2.99 -13.83 10.16
C GLN A 378 4.38 -14.24 9.66
N ARG A 379 4.45 -15.31 8.88
CA ARG A 379 5.70 -15.77 8.25
C ARG A 379 6.28 -14.71 7.32
N GLY A 380 5.44 -14.14 6.47
CA GLY A 380 5.84 -13.06 5.58
C GLY A 380 6.35 -11.85 6.36
N SER A 381 5.68 -11.48 7.46
CA SER A 381 6.09 -10.37 8.33
C SER A 381 7.44 -10.61 8.99
N PHE A 382 7.69 -11.82 9.47
CA PHE A 382 9.00 -12.21 9.99
C PHE A 382 10.09 -12.09 8.92
N TYR A 383 9.90 -12.69 7.75
CA TYR A 383 10.88 -12.62 6.68
C TYR A 383 11.09 -11.19 6.17
N ASN A 384 10.03 -10.38 6.13
CA ASN A 384 10.11 -8.96 5.79
C ASN A 384 10.95 -8.16 6.81
N ALA A 385 10.78 -8.43 8.11
CA ALA A 385 11.61 -7.82 9.13
C ALA A 385 13.08 -8.23 9.02
N MET A 386 13.35 -9.52 8.79
CA MET A 386 14.70 -10.04 8.58
C MET A 386 15.35 -9.44 7.31
N LEU A 387 14.58 -9.26 6.24
CA LEU A 387 15.01 -8.55 5.04
C LEU A 387 15.49 -7.13 5.38
N GLU A 388 14.70 -6.35 6.12
CA GLU A 388 15.09 -4.99 6.52
C GLU A 388 16.36 -4.97 7.38
N PHE A 389 16.51 -5.92 8.31
CA PHE A 389 17.73 -6.06 9.10
C PHE A 389 18.96 -6.39 8.26
N PHE A 390 18.85 -7.33 7.32
CA PHE A 390 19.96 -7.68 6.44
C PHE A 390 20.32 -6.57 5.46
N LEU A 391 19.35 -5.78 5.00
CA LEU A 391 19.61 -4.56 4.22
C LEU A 391 20.49 -3.58 5.00
N ARG A 392 20.15 -3.33 6.27
CA ARG A 392 20.91 -2.42 7.15
C ARG A 392 22.31 -2.94 7.47
N LEU A 393 22.47 -4.25 7.61
CA LEU A 393 23.77 -4.92 7.80
C LEU A 393 24.58 -5.10 6.51
N ARG A 394 24.05 -4.69 5.35
CA ARG A 394 24.64 -4.92 4.01
C ARG A 394 24.87 -6.40 3.67
N ARG A 395 24.07 -7.29 4.24
CA ARG A 395 24.05 -8.74 3.98
C ARG A 395 23.09 -9.04 2.83
N TYR A 396 23.43 -8.56 1.64
CA TYR A 396 22.51 -8.45 0.49
C TYR A 396 22.01 -9.79 -0.06
N GLU A 397 22.84 -10.83 -0.04
CA GLU A 397 22.43 -12.17 -0.47
C GLU A 397 21.34 -12.74 0.44
N GLU A 398 21.52 -12.57 1.75
CA GLU A 398 20.57 -13.02 2.77
C GLU A 398 19.30 -12.17 2.75
N ALA A 399 19.43 -10.85 2.54
CA ALA A 399 18.31 -9.96 2.28
C ALA A 399 17.47 -10.47 1.09
N ASN A 400 18.10 -10.79 -0.04
CA ASN A 400 17.38 -11.33 -1.20
C ASN A 400 16.67 -12.65 -0.88
N GLY A 401 17.33 -13.56 -0.16
CA GLY A 401 16.71 -14.81 0.30
C GLY A 401 15.50 -14.60 1.21
N MET A 402 15.53 -13.59 2.08
CA MET A 402 14.39 -13.22 2.92
C MET A 402 13.27 -12.56 2.11
N ALA A 403 13.59 -11.71 1.13
CA ALA A 403 12.60 -11.12 0.22
C ALA A 403 11.82 -12.19 -0.57
N GLU A 404 12.50 -13.21 -1.09
CA GLU A 404 11.85 -14.30 -1.82
C GLU A 404 10.89 -15.10 -0.93
N LYS A 405 11.31 -15.41 0.31
CA LYS A 405 10.46 -16.09 1.30
C LYS A 405 9.25 -15.24 1.70
N ALA A 406 9.45 -13.95 1.94
CA ALA A 406 8.38 -13.01 2.26
C ALA A 406 7.38 -12.87 1.10
N MET A 407 7.87 -12.69 -0.13
CA MET A 407 7.03 -12.60 -1.34
C MET A 407 6.18 -13.86 -1.52
N LYS A 408 6.77 -15.05 -1.34
CA LYS A 408 6.05 -16.31 -1.43
C LYS A 408 4.94 -16.40 -0.38
N ALA A 409 5.24 -16.05 0.88
CA ALA A 409 4.26 -16.07 1.96
C ALA A 409 3.12 -15.08 1.71
N TYR A 410 3.41 -13.83 1.31
CA TYR A 410 2.36 -12.84 1.05
C TYR A 410 1.50 -13.12 -0.18
N ARG A 411 2.05 -13.80 -1.20
CA ARG A 411 1.24 -14.32 -2.31
C ARG A 411 0.29 -15.43 -1.85
N GLN A 412 0.73 -16.31 -0.94
CA GLN A 412 -0.13 -17.32 -0.34
C GLN A 412 -1.23 -16.69 0.54
N ALA A 413 -0.92 -15.58 1.20
CA ALA A 413 -1.87 -14.80 1.97
C ALA A 413 -2.88 -14.01 1.10
N ASP A 414 -2.65 -13.89 -0.21
CA ASP A 414 -3.45 -13.03 -1.10
C ASP A 414 -3.58 -11.60 -0.54
N CYS A 415 -2.41 -10.97 -0.28
CA CYS A 415 -2.33 -9.61 0.23
C CYS A 415 -1.42 -8.75 -0.66
N PRO A 416 -1.98 -8.11 -1.71
CA PRO A 416 -1.18 -7.37 -2.70
C PRO A 416 -0.32 -6.26 -2.10
N ILE A 417 -0.81 -5.51 -1.10
CA ILE A 417 -0.03 -4.42 -0.50
C ILE A 417 1.24 -4.93 0.21
N LEU A 418 1.21 -6.13 0.80
CA LEU A 418 2.39 -6.72 1.42
C LEU A 418 3.40 -7.19 0.36
N CYS A 419 2.93 -7.71 -0.78
CA CYS A 419 3.79 -7.99 -1.94
C CYS A 419 4.40 -6.72 -2.52
N PHE A 420 3.65 -5.61 -2.54
CA PHE A 420 4.13 -4.30 -2.95
C PHE A 420 5.32 -3.85 -2.09
N TYR A 421 5.24 -3.94 -0.76
CA TYR A 421 6.37 -3.58 0.11
C TYR A 421 7.62 -4.42 -0.17
N ILE A 422 7.48 -5.74 -0.39
CA ILE A 422 8.64 -6.56 -0.75
C ILE A 422 9.24 -6.13 -2.09
N ALA A 423 8.42 -5.78 -3.08
CA ALA A 423 8.90 -5.27 -4.36
C ALA A 423 9.61 -3.91 -4.21
N LEU A 424 9.18 -3.04 -3.28
CA LEU A 424 9.93 -1.84 -2.92
C LEU A 424 11.30 -2.17 -2.30
N HIS A 425 11.40 -3.14 -1.38
CA HIS A 425 12.70 -3.55 -0.83
C HIS A 425 13.63 -4.14 -1.89
N GLN A 426 13.10 -4.95 -2.81
CA GLN A 426 13.89 -5.45 -3.94
C GLN A 426 14.38 -4.31 -4.83
N SER A 427 13.60 -3.24 -4.95
CA SER A 427 14.00 -2.02 -5.66
C SER A 427 15.10 -1.26 -4.91
N VAL A 428 14.97 -1.09 -3.59
CA VAL A 428 16.03 -0.52 -2.73
C VAL A 428 17.32 -1.35 -2.83
N LEU A 429 17.22 -2.67 -2.72
CA LEU A 429 18.34 -3.60 -2.87
C LEU A 429 19.04 -3.43 -4.23
N SER A 430 18.25 -3.30 -5.30
CA SER A 430 18.77 -3.08 -6.67
C SER A 430 19.51 -1.75 -6.78
N LEU A 431 19.02 -0.67 -6.17
CA LEU A 431 19.72 0.62 -6.13
C LEU A 431 21.03 0.53 -5.34
N LEU A 432 21.04 -0.17 -4.20
CA LEU A 432 22.23 -0.32 -3.36
C LEU A 432 23.31 -1.18 -4.03
N THR A 433 22.90 -2.21 -4.77
CA THR A 433 23.79 -3.14 -5.47
C THR A 433 24.10 -2.73 -6.92
N SER A 434 23.46 -1.66 -7.41
CA SER A 434 23.56 -1.19 -8.80
C SER A 434 23.09 -2.24 -9.84
N ASP A 435 22.14 -3.10 -9.48
CA ASP A 435 21.48 -4.03 -10.41
C ASP A 435 20.22 -3.39 -11.03
N PHE A 436 20.43 -2.47 -11.97
CA PHE A 436 19.35 -1.72 -12.61
C PHE A 436 18.45 -2.57 -13.53
N ASN A 437 18.91 -3.76 -13.93
CA ASN A 437 18.09 -4.70 -14.70
C ASN A 437 16.99 -5.30 -13.82
N ARG A 438 17.33 -5.76 -12.61
CA ARG A 438 16.35 -6.24 -11.63
C ARG A 438 15.45 -5.11 -11.14
N MET A 439 15.98 -3.90 -10.96
CA MET A 439 15.22 -2.72 -10.54
C MET A 439 13.93 -2.52 -11.36
N GLY A 440 14.03 -2.54 -12.69
CA GLY A 440 12.88 -2.32 -13.55
C GLY A 440 11.78 -3.40 -13.42
N GLN A 441 12.16 -4.64 -13.09
CA GLN A 441 11.19 -5.71 -12.82
C GLN A 441 10.49 -5.50 -11.48
N SER A 442 11.26 -5.16 -10.44
CA SER A 442 10.75 -4.87 -9.10
C SER A 442 9.79 -3.69 -9.09
N LEU A 443 10.10 -2.60 -9.80
CA LEU A 443 9.21 -1.43 -9.91
C LEU A 443 7.89 -1.77 -10.61
N ARG A 444 7.92 -2.56 -11.71
CA ARG A 444 6.69 -3.00 -12.37
C ARG A 444 5.85 -3.90 -11.47
N LEU A 445 6.49 -4.82 -10.75
CA LEU A 445 5.79 -5.66 -9.78
C LEU A 445 5.16 -4.81 -8.67
N ALA A 446 5.86 -3.79 -8.16
CA ALA A 446 5.31 -2.88 -7.17
C ALA A 446 4.08 -2.13 -7.72
N GLU A 447 4.16 -1.55 -8.92
CA GLU A 447 3.03 -0.89 -9.59
C GLU A 447 1.82 -1.84 -9.72
N ASP A 448 2.04 -3.06 -10.23
CA ASP A 448 0.98 -4.06 -10.41
C ASP A 448 0.33 -4.48 -9.08
N MET A 449 1.12 -4.60 -8.02
CA MET A 449 0.62 -4.97 -6.69
C MET A 449 -0.15 -3.82 -6.03
N LEU A 450 0.33 -2.58 -6.18
CA LEU A 450 -0.36 -1.39 -5.69
C LEU A 450 -1.68 -1.17 -6.44
N ALA A 451 -1.72 -1.39 -7.75
CA ALA A 451 -2.97 -1.29 -8.53
C ALA A 451 -4.03 -2.33 -8.12
N LYS A 452 -3.62 -3.43 -7.49
CA LYS A 452 -4.50 -4.49 -6.97
C LYS A 452 -4.95 -4.26 -5.53
N THR A 453 -4.48 -3.21 -4.85
CA THR A 453 -4.92 -2.94 -3.47
C THR A 453 -6.35 -2.41 -3.47
N GLY A 454 -7.16 -2.91 -2.53
CA GLY A 454 -8.59 -2.58 -2.46
C GLY A 454 -8.92 -1.21 -1.86
N PHE A 455 -7.93 -0.36 -1.61
CA PHE A 455 -8.07 0.98 -1.03
C PHE A 455 -7.00 1.92 -1.60
N ASP A 456 -7.30 3.23 -1.57
CA ASP A 456 -6.36 4.25 -1.98
C ASP A 456 -5.26 4.44 -0.93
N SER A 457 -4.00 4.43 -1.39
CA SER A 457 -2.85 4.73 -0.53
C SER A 457 -1.88 5.69 -1.22
N PRO A 458 -2.12 7.02 -1.12
CA PRO A 458 -1.24 8.01 -1.73
C PRO A 458 0.15 8.03 -1.08
N GLY A 459 0.27 7.61 0.18
CA GLY A 459 1.55 7.44 0.86
C GLY A 459 2.41 6.36 0.20
N ASP A 460 1.83 5.19 -0.05
CA ASP A 460 2.53 4.09 -0.70
C ASP A 460 2.90 4.44 -2.15
N ARG A 461 2.02 5.16 -2.87
CA ARG A 461 2.33 5.65 -4.22
C ARG A 461 3.58 6.54 -4.25
N ARG A 462 3.73 7.45 -3.28
CA ARG A 462 4.92 8.31 -3.16
C ARG A 462 6.21 7.50 -3.01
N PHE A 463 6.18 6.36 -2.32
CA PHE A 463 7.37 5.50 -2.20
C PHE A 463 7.78 4.91 -3.54
N LEU A 464 6.81 4.46 -4.33
CA LEU A 464 7.06 3.95 -5.68
C LEU A 464 7.57 5.04 -6.62
N ASP A 465 6.98 6.23 -6.55
CA ASP A 465 7.38 7.38 -7.37
C ASP A 465 8.80 7.84 -7.01
N LEU A 466 9.18 7.84 -5.72
CA LEU A 466 10.56 8.11 -5.29
C LEU A 466 11.56 7.14 -5.93
N LEU A 467 11.32 5.83 -5.83
CA LEU A 467 12.24 4.82 -6.35
C LEU A 467 12.33 4.86 -7.88
N THR A 468 11.21 5.13 -8.54
CA THR A 468 11.15 5.36 -9.99
C THR A 468 11.96 6.60 -10.37
N ALA A 469 11.83 7.68 -9.62
CA ALA A 469 12.60 8.91 -9.83
C ALA A 469 14.11 8.71 -9.58
N CYS A 470 14.49 7.93 -8.57
CA CYS A 470 15.88 7.53 -8.34
C CYS A 470 16.44 6.70 -9.51
N MET A 471 15.66 5.78 -10.08
CA MET A 471 16.06 5.03 -11.28
C MET A 471 16.23 5.94 -12.51
N ALA A 472 15.34 6.91 -12.71
CA ALA A 472 15.49 7.92 -13.76
C ALA A 472 16.76 8.76 -13.55
N TYR A 473 17.06 9.15 -12.31
CA TYR A 473 18.26 9.87 -11.95
C TYR A 473 19.54 9.08 -12.26
N GLU A 474 19.58 7.79 -11.91
CA GLU A 474 20.67 6.86 -12.31
C GLU A 474 20.84 6.74 -13.82
N ASN A 475 19.76 6.97 -14.57
CA ASN A 475 19.80 6.97 -16.02
C ASN A 475 20.24 8.31 -16.66
N GLY A 476 20.48 9.34 -15.85
CA GLY A 476 20.91 10.67 -16.30
C GLY A 476 19.75 11.62 -16.58
N GLU A 477 18.58 11.36 -15.98
CA GLU A 477 17.37 12.17 -16.12
C GLU A 477 16.98 12.83 -14.80
N PRO A 478 17.68 13.91 -14.40
CA PRO A 478 17.49 14.50 -13.07
C PRO A 478 16.18 15.24 -12.87
N ALA A 479 15.47 15.60 -13.94
CA ALA A 479 14.23 16.36 -13.87
C ALA A 479 13.16 15.63 -13.05
N VAL A 480 13.04 14.30 -13.19
CA VAL A 480 12.02 13.50 -12.50
C VAL A 480 12.21 13.54 -10.99
N LEU A 481 13.43 13.28 -10.51
CA LEU A 481 13.75 13.32 -9.10
C LEU A 481 13.66 14.74 -8.53
N LEU A 482 14.13 15.75 -9.26
CA LEU A 482 14.02 17.14 -8.80
C LEU A 482 12.56 17.61 -8.69
N GLY A 483 11.69 17.17 -9.61
CA GLY A 483 10.25 17.42 -9.55
C GLY A 483 9.62 16.76 -8.31
N PHE A 484 9.87 15.46 -8.11
CA PHE A 484 9.42 14.73 -6.93
C PHE A 484 9.86 15.41 -5.61
N LEU A 485 11.14 15.80 -5.53
CA LEU A 485 11.69 16.48 -4.34
C LEU A 485 11.01 17.82 -4.05
N GLN A 486 10.47 18.49 -5.06
CA GLN A 486 9.81 19.77 -4.92
C GLN A 486 8.33 19.62 -4.54
N GLU A 487 7.64 18.63 -5.11
CA GLU A 487 6.18 18.51 -5.04
C GLU A 487 5.73 17.56 -3.93
N GLU A 488 6.39 16.42 -3.78
CA GLU A 488 5.90 15.32 -2.93
C GLU A 488 6.69 15.17 -1.61
N MET A 489 7.88 15.75 -1.54
CA MET A 489 8.83 15.45 -0.47
C MET A 489 8.35 15.85 0.92
N ALA A 490 7.66 16.99 1.04
CA ALA A 490 7.15 17.45 2.32
C ALA A 490 6.09 16.48 2.88
N ALA A 491 5.20 15.98 2.02
CA ALA A 491 4.19 14.99 2.39
C ALA A 491 4.81 13.62 2.71
N MET A 492 5.89 13.25 2.03
CA MET A 492 6.59 12.00 2.31
C MET A 492 7.35 12.04 3.65
N ILE A 493 8.08 13.12 3.94
CA ILE A 493 8.83 13.27 5.22
C ILE A 493 7.89 13.33 6.42
N ALA A 494 6.69 13.88 6.25
CA ALA A 494 5.66 13.88 7.29
C ALA A 494 5.03 12.50 7.53
N GLY A 495 5.20 11.55 6.60
CA GLY A 495 4.70 10.19 6.71
C GLY A 495 5.68 9.25 7.43
N GLU A 496 5.19 8.06 7.73
CA GLU A 496 6.00 6.95 8.24
C GLU A 496 6.84 6.35 7.10
N LEU A 497 8.14 6.10 7.36
CA LEU A 497 9.11 5.58 6.40
C LEU A 497 10.01 4.53 7.05
N TRP A 498 10.29 3.44 6.34
CA TRP A 498 11.25 2.45 6.82
C TRP A 498 12.69 3.00 6.67
N PRO A 499 13.61 2.61 7.57
CA PRO A 499 14.98 3.13 7.59
C PRO A 499 15.70 2.99 6.24
N SER A 500 15.60 1.84 5.57
CA SER A 500 16.25 1.61 4.27
C SER A 500 15.73 2.52 3.15
N LEU A 501 14.44 2.87 3.16
CA LEU A 501 13.84 3.79 2.18
C LEU A 501 14.20 5.25 2.50
N ALA A 502 14.22 5.62 3.79
CA ALA A 502 14.68 6.93 4.23
C ALA A 502 16.15 7.16 3.80
N ASP A 503 17.01 6.15 3.92
CA ASP A 503 18.39 6.21 3.45
C ASP A 503 18.50 6.52 1.95
N VAL A 504 17.67 5.87 1.12
CA VAL A 504 17.62 6.16 -0.32
C VAL A 504 17.17 7.60 -0.58
N ALA A 505 16.09 8.05 0.09
CA ALA A 505 15.55 9.39 -0.07
C ALA A 505 16.57 10.47 0.33
N ILE A 506 17.24 10.29 1.47
CA ILE A 506 18.28 11.17 1.99
C ILE A 506 19.46 11.20 1.04
N TYR A 507 19.93 10.04 0.61
CA TYR A 507 21.09 9.93 -0.26
C TYR A 507 20.86 10.61 -1.60
N TYR A 508 19.85 10.13 -2.35
CA TYR A 508 19.59 10.57 -3.71
C TYR A 508 19.04 11.99 -3.74
N GLY A 509 18.14 12.33 -2.81
CA GLY A 509 17.58 13.66 -2.69
C GLY A 509 18.65 14.71 -2.42
N SER A 510 19.48 14.48 -1.40
CA SER A 510 20.55 15.43 -1.07
C SER A 510 21.62 15.51 -2.15
N HIS A 511 21.91 14.38 -2.82
CA HIS A 511 22.83 14.37 -3.96
C HIS A 511 22.31 15.25 -5.09
N ALA A 512 21.11 14.95 -5.59
CA ALA A 512 20.53 15.64 -6.74
C ALA A 512 20.42 17.14 -6.48
N LEU A 513 20.01 17.54 -5.26
CA LEU A 513 19.99 18.95 -4.87
C LEU A 513 21.39 19.56 -4.80
N SER A 514 22.40 18.82 -4.34
CA SER A 514 23.77 19.35 -4.25
C SER A 514 24.38 19.61 -5.62
N VAL A 515 24.15 18.71 -6.59
CA VAL A 515 24.71 18.80 -7.94
C VAL A 515 23.92 19.77 -8.82
N HIS A 516 22.59 19.71 -8.76
CA HIS A 516 21.73 20.40 -9.71
C HIS A 516 21.11 21.69 -9.15
N MET A 517 21.24 21.96 -7.85
CA MET A 517 20.79 23.19 -7.22
C MET A 517 21.95 23.89 -6.51
N SER A 518 22.10 23.68 -5.20
CA SER A 518 23.22 24.23 -4.43
C SER A 518 23.49 23.45 -3.15
N THR A 519 24.72 23.54 -2.65
CA THR A 519 25.14 23.01 -1.35
C THR A 519 24.18 23.40 -0.23
N ARG A 520 23.75 24.66 -0.19
CA ARG A 520 22.84 25.15 0.87
C ARG A 520 21.44 24.55 0.78
N VAL A 521 20.90 24.38 -0.42
CA VAL A 521 19.59 23.73 -0.61
C VAL A 521 19.65 22.29 -0.15
N ALA A 522 20.72 21.56 -0.50
CA ALA A 522 20.93 20.18 -0.07
C ALA A 522 21.11 20.05 1.46
N LEU A 523 21.84 20.98 2.09
CA LEU A 523 21.97 21.00 3.56
C LEU A 523 20.62 21.28 4.25
N ARG A 524 19.86 22.27 3.77
CA ARG A 524 18.52 22.58 4.30
C ARG A 524 17.56 21.41 4.14
N PHE A 525 17.67 20.69 3.03
CA PHE A 525 16.94 19.46 2.80
C PHE A 525 17.23 18.42 3.89
N LEU A 526 18.50 18.19 4.23
CA LEU A 526 18.89 17.29 5.33
C LEU A 526 18.44 17.78 6.71
N ASP A 527 18.40 19.10 6.93
CA ASP A 527 17.87 19.67 8.18
C ASP A 527 16.38 19.35 8.36
N GLY A 528 15.61 19.27 7.27
CA GLY A 528 14.20 18.85 7.31
C GLY A 528 14.02 17.48 7.96
N TRP A 529 14.86 16.50 7.60
CA TRP A 529 14.80 15.15 8.17
C TRP A 529 15.06 15.10 9.68
N SER A 530 15.87 16.02 10.21
CA SER A 530 16.17 16.07 11.64
C SER A 530 14.98 16.52 12.51
N VAL A 531 13.98 17.17 11.91
CA VAL A 531 12.79 17.68 12.62
C VAL A 531 11.69 16.62 12.72
N TYR A 532 11.51 15.82 11.67
CA TYR A 532 10.34 14.93 11.54
C TYR A 532 10.58 13.50 12.02
N GLN A 533 11.83 13.09 12.22
CA GLN A 533 12.14 11.82 12.88
C GLN A 533 13.02 12.07 14.12
N PRO A 534 12.51 11.85 15.35
CA PRO A 534 13.32 11.83 16.55
C PRO A 534 14.22 10.58 16.52
N MET A 535 15.44 10.72 16.00
CA MET A 535 16.22 9.56 15.53
C MET A 535 17.25 9.03 16.53
N ASN A 536 17.44 7.70 16.48
CA ASN A 536 18.54 6.98 17.11
C ASN A 536 19.91 7.55 16.64
N ARG A 537 20.98 7.24 17.37
CA ARG A 537 22.35 7.71 17.13
C ARG A 537 22.86 7.35 15.72
N GLN A 538 22.46 6.21 15.18
CA GLN A 538 22.96 5.72 13.89
C GLN A 538 22.52 6.62 12.73
N PHE A 539 21.24 6.93 12.64
CA PHE A 539 20.73 7.82 11.61
C PHE A 539 21.31 9.24 11.70
N ARG A 540 21.49 9.77 12.92
CA ARG A 540 22.15 11.08 13.10
C ARG A 540 23.57 11.09 12.55
N LEU A 541 24.34 10.04 12.81
CA LEU A 541 25.68 9.87 12.23
C LEU A 541 25.62 9.85 10.69
N SER A 542 24.68 9.11 10.10
CA SER A 542 24.47 9.06 8.64
C SER A 542 24.18 10.45 8.05
N LEU A 543 23.27 11.22 8.67
CA LEU A 543 22.96 12.59 8.27
C LEU A 543 24.18 13.53 8.35
N ASP A 544 24.93 13.48 9.45
CA ASP A 544 26.11 14.34 9.64
C ASP A 544 27.22 14.00 8.65
N VAL A 545 27.49 12.71 8.41
CA VAL A 545 28.44 12.29 7.38
C VAL A 545 27.96 12.76 5.99
N ARG A 546 26.66 12.67 5.70
CA ARG A 546 26.12 13.14 4.41
C ARG A 546 26.24 14.65 4.23
N LYS A 547 25.98 15.43 5.29
CA LYS A 547 26.21 16.89 5.30
C LYS A 547 27.67 17.22 5.00
N ALA A 548 28.63 16.47 5.57
CA ALA A 548 30.05 16.64 5.27
C ALA A 548 30.35 16.36 3.79
N GLN A 549 29.84 15.26 3.23
CA GLN A 549 30.03 14.93 1.81
C GLN A 549 29.50 16.00 0.86
N ILE A 550 28.35 16.61 1.18
CA ILE A 550 27.77 17.74 0.44
C ILE A 550 28.69 18.96 0.51
N LEU A 551 29.22 19.28 1.69
CA LEU A 551 30.17 20.38 1.88
C LEU A 551 31.46 20.13 1.08
N GLN A 552 32.01 18.91 1.11
CA GLN A 552 33.18 18.54 0.32
C GLN A 552 32.92 18.69 -1.19
N SER A 553 31.75 18.26 -1.67
CA SER A 553 31.36 18.40 -3.08
C SER A 553 31.11 19.86 -3.48
N GLY A 554 30.69 20.70 -2.52
CA GLY A 554 30.66 22.16 -2.64
C GLY A 554 32.04 22.84 -2.50
N ASN A 555 33.13 22.08 -2.43
CA ASN A 555 34.50 22.55 -2.21
C ASN A 555 34.70 23.31 -0.87
N CYS A 556 33.85 23.05 0.12
CA CYS A 556 33.90 23.61 1.48
C CYS A 556 34.60 22.65 2.47
N TRP A 557 35.85 22.28 2.18
CA TRP A 557 36.59 21.23 2.91
C TRP A 557 36.83 21.54 4.39
N GLY A 558 37.11 22.80 4.74
CA GLY A 558 37.29 23.22 6.13
C GLY A 558 36.02 23.02 6.98
N ASP A 559 34.84 23.30 6.40
CA ASP A 559 33.56 23.11 7.06
C ASP A 559 33.23 21.62 7.20
N ALA A 560 33.50 20.84 6.15
CA ALA A 560 33.38 19.38 6.20
C ALA A 560 34.27 18.77 7.30
N THR A 561 35.51 19.27 7.44
CA THR A 561 36.43 18.83 8.51
C THR A 561 35.84 19.07 9.88
N ARG A 562 35.29 20.27 10.13
CA ARG A 562 34.67 20.62 11.42
C ARG A 562 33.50 19.69 11.75
N LEU A 563 32.75 19.27 10.74
CA LEU A 563 31.63 18.36 10.90
C LEU A 563 32.08 16.90 11.11
N LEU A 564 33.09 16.43 10.39
CA LEU A 564 33.61 15.05 10.49
C LEU A 564 34.46 14.82 11.76
N ALA A 565 35.19 15.83 12.22
CA ALA A 565 36.14 15.73 13.33
C ALA A 565 35.56 15.19 14.65
N PRO A 566 34.33 15.50 15.08
CA PRO A 566 33.72 14.91 16.28
C PRO A 566 33.11 13.53 16.06
N LEU A 567 32.88 13.12 14.81
CA LEU A 567 32.20 11.85 14.50
C LEU A 567 33.11 10.66 14.78
N ARG A 568 32.55 9.59 15.32
CA ARG A 568 33.28 8.36 15.66
C ARG A 568 32.49 7.15 15.20
N ALA A 569 33.15 6.28 14.45
CA ALA A 569 32.68 4.94 14.11
C ALA A 569 33.75 3.92 14.56
N GLY A 570 34.22 4.03 15.80
CA GLY A 570 35.33 3.21 16.33
C GLY A 570 36.74 3.72 16.00
N PHE A 571 36.88 4.69 15.11
CA PHE A 571 38.16 5.34 14.77
C PHE A 571 38.00 6.86 14.51
N ASP A 572 39.13 7.55 14.31
CA ASP A 572 39.20 8.97 13.94
C ASP A 572 40.09 9.22 12.69
N ARG A 573 40.32 10.49 12.33
CA ARG A 573 41.16 10.85 11.19
C ARG A 573 42.60 10.35 11.33
N VAL A 574 43.18 10.41 12.53
CA VAL A 574 44.58 10.01 12.77
C VAL A 574 44.74 8.52 12.51
N TRP A 575 43.75 7.72 12.90
CA TRP A 575 43.71 6.31 12.56
C TRP A 575 43.67 6.09 11.04
N ILE A 576 42.85 6.81 10.27
CA ILE A 576 42.82 6.68 8.80
C ILE A 576 44.19 7.03 8.17
N GLU A 577 44.83 8.08 8.67
CA GLU A 577 46.16 8.50 8.21
C GLU A 577 47.24 7.44 8.47
N SER A 578 47.11 6.64 9.53
CA SER A 578 48.05 5.53 9.83
C SER A 578 47.60 4.14 9.33
N ALA A 579 46.32 3.96 9.01
CA ALA A 579 45.73 2.67 8.65
C ALA A 579 46.35 2.06 7.38
N GLN A 580 46.68 0.77 7.43
CA GLN A 580 47.19 0.00 6.30
C GLN A 580 46.15 -1.06 5.90
N GLU A 581 46.47 -2.35 6.04
CA GLU A 581 45.59 -3.49 5.75
C GLU A 581 44.26 -3.48 6.53
N ALA A 582 44.17 -2.70 7.61
CA ALA A 582 42.94 -2.56 8.39
C ALA A 582 41.77 -1.95 7.59
N LEU A 583 42.05 -1.13 6.56
CA LEU A 583 41.00 -0.57 5.69
C LEU A 583 40.21 -1.66 4.94
N ALA A 584 40.88 -2.75 4.55
CA ALA A 584 40.23 -3.87 3.86
C ALA A 584 39.30 -4.69 4.76
N ARG A 585 39.43 -4.55 6.09
CA ARG A 585 38.68 -5.32 7.09
C ARG A 585 37.50 -4.57 7.71
N LEU A 586 37.29 -3.30 7.35
CA LEU A 586 36.12 -2.55 7.81
C LEU A 586 34.86 -3.24 7.29
N ALA A 587 33.95 -3.59 8.20
CA ALA A 587 32.70 -4.28 7.87
C ALA A 587 31.47 -3.40 8.14
N GLY A 588 31.57 -2.48 9.10
CA GLY A 588 30.47 -1.60 9.45
C GLY A 588 30.13 -0.62 8.33
N ARG A 589 28.84 -0.45 8.02
CA ARG A 589 28.37 0.59 7.09
C ARG A 589 28.93 1.97 7.43
N ASP A 590 28.82 2.36 8.69
CA ASP A 590 29.19 3.70 9.15
C ASP A 590 30.72 3.86 9.21
N GLU A 591 31.44 2.79 9.54
CA GLU A 591 32.90 2.70 9.47
C GLU A 591 33.37 2.97 8.05
N ILE A 592 32.86 2.22 7.07
CA ILE A 592 33.21 2.38 5.66
C ILE A 592 32.88 3.79 5.19
N THR A 593 31.68 4.29 5.50
CA THR A 593 31.23 5.61 5.03
C THR A 593 32.08 6.75 5.62
N LEU A 594 32.45 6.67 6.91
CA LEU A 594 33.32 7.65 7.55
C LEU A 594 34.75 7.56 7.03
N ALA A 595 35.30 6.35 6.85
CA ALA A 595 36.63 6.13 6.29
C ALA A 595 36.75 6.70 4.88
N LEU A 596 35.76 6.42 4.02
CA LEU A 596 35.70 6.96 2.66
C LEU A 596 35.62 8.50 2.65
N SER A 597 34.86 9.09 3.57
CA SER A 597 34.75 10.55 3.66
C SER A 597 36.09 11.22 4.03
N TRP A 598 36.89 10.59 4.90
CA TRP A 598 38.26 11.04 5.19
C TRP A 598 39.24 10.78 4.05
N LEU A 599 39.22 9.59 3.45
CA LEU A 599 40.08 9.24 2.30
C LEU A 599 39.83 10.18 1.12
N ARG A 600 38.57 10.51 0.83
CA ARG A 600 38.19 11.51 -0.18
C ARG A 600 38.84 12.85 0.09
N GLN A 601 38.76 13.33 1.34
CA GLN A 601 39.34 14.61 1.73
C GLN A 601 40.87 14.62 1.65
N ILE A 602 41.53 13.57 2.14
CA ILE A 602 42.99 13.46 2.06
C ILE A 602 43.42 13.42 0.59
N SER A 603 42.69 12.69 -0.27
CA SER A 603 42.97 12.60 -1.71
C SER A 603 42.91 13.95 -2.40
N TYR A 604 42.00 14.84 -1.99
CA TYR A 604 41.88 16.17 -2.58
C TYR A 604 42.87 17.19 -1.99
N GLU A 605 42.96 17.29 -0.66
CA GLU A 605 43.79 18.29 0.02
C GLU A 605 45.29 17.98 -0.02
N ARG A 606 45.65 16.69 0.03
CA ARG A 606 47.04 16.20 0.14
C ARG A 606 47.26 14.97 -0.76
N PRO A 607 47.13 15.10 -2.10
CA PRO A 607 47.30 13.96 -3.01
C PRO A 607 48.67 13.29 -2.95
N ALA A 608 49.71 14.00 -2.50
CA ALA A 608 51.06 13.46 -2.29
C ALA A 608 51.27 12.88 -0.87
N PHE A 609 50.20 12.66 -0.08
CA PHE A 609 50.32 12.07 1.25
C PHE A 609 50.98 10.68 1.17
N PRO A 610 51.92 10.34 2.07
CA PRO A 610 52.66 9.09 1.99
C PRO A 610 51.78 7.85 1.89
N HIS A 611 52.06 7.00 0.89
CA HIS A 611 51.35 5.75 0.62
C HIS A 611 49.83 5.87 0.44
N LEU A 612 49.32 7.05 0.06
CA LEU A 612 47.89 7.26 -0.14
C LEU A 612 47.32 6.41 -1.29
N ASP A 613 48.07 6.28 -2.38
CA ASP A 613 47.74 5.38 -3.49
C ASP A 613 47.56 3.94 -2.98
N ARG A 614 48.48 3.44 -2.16
CA ARG A 614 48.40 2.11 -1.55
C ARG A 614 47.20 1.97 -0.61
N LYS A 615 46.88 2.99 0.18
CA LYS A 615 45.69 2.98 1.05
C LYS A 615 44.40 2.88 0.24
N LEU A 616 44.29 3.61 -0.87
CA LEU A 616 43.14 3.54 -1.77
C LEU A 616 43.06 2.17 -2.46
N GLU A 617 44.19 1.59 -2.87
CA GLU A 617 44.24 0.21 -3.40
C GLU A 617 43.77 -0.82 -2.36
N VAL A 618 44.21 -0.72 -1.11
CA VAL A 618 43.75 -1.60 -0.02
C VAL A 618 42.26 -1.39 0.26
N MET A 619 41.77 -0.16 0.20
CA MET A 619 40.33 0.08 0.36
C MET A 619 39.52 -0.59 -0.77
N LEU A 620 40.02 -0.60 -2.00
CA LEU A 620 39.38 -1.27 -3.14
C LEU A 620 39.33 -2.81 -3.01
N THR A 621 40.09 -3.43 -2.10
CA THR A 621 39.99 -4.87 -1.82
C THR A 621 38.97 -5.20 -0.74
N ASN A 622 38.33 -4.20 -0.11
CA ASN A 622 37.32 -4.41 0.90
C ASN A 622 36.04 -5.02 0.29
N PRO A 623 35.61 -6.23 0.71
CA PRO A 623 34.49 -6.93 0.10
C PRO A 623 33.12 -6.28 0.38
N HIS A 624 33.04 -5.33 1.30
CA HIS A 624 31.82 -4.64 1.69
C HIS A 624 31.61 -3.29 0.99
N LEU A 625 32.52 -2.91 0.07
CA LEU A 625 32.33 -1.75 -0.78
C LEU A 625 31.18 -1.96 -1.76
N LEU A 626 30.33 -0.94 -1.88
CA LEU A 626 29.33 -0.89 -2.95
C LEU A 626 29.99 -0.51 -4.27
N VAL A 627 29.43 -0.96 -5.40
CA VAL A 627 29.91 -0.63 -6.76
C VAL A 627 30.20 0.85 -6.94
N ARG A 628 29.29 1.70 -6.45
CA ARG A 628 29.45 3.16 -6.49
C ARG A 628 30.58 3.70 -5.62
N GLN A 629 30.83 3.08 -4.46
CA GLN A 629 31.94 3.44 -3.61
C GLN A 629 33.26 3.00 -4.24
N GLU A 630 33.30 1.84 -4.89
CA GLU A 630 34.47 1.40 -5.66
C GLU A 630 34.76 2.34 -6.84
N ILE A 631 33.72 2.80 -7.55
CA ILE A 631 33.85 3.83 -8.61
C ILE A 631 34.46 5.11 -8.03
N ALA A 632 33.94 5.60 -6.90
CA ALA A 632 34.44 6.80 -6.25
C ALA A 632 35.91 6.66 -5.81
N VAL A 633 36.27 5.59 -5.12
CA VAL A 633 37.66 5.33 -4.68
C VAL A 633 38.60 5.17 -5.88
N SER A 634 38.16 4.52 -6.95
CA SER A 634 38.94 4.37 -8.18
C SER A 634 39.18 5.71 -8.87
N LEU A 635 38.20 6.63 -8.84
CA LEU A 635 38.39 8.00 -9.32
C LEU A 635 39.38 8.79 -8.46
N TRP A 636 39.30 8.67 -7.13
CA TRP A 636 40.25 9.33 -6.23
C TRP A 636 41.67 8.79 -6.43
N LEU A 637 41.81 7.48 -6.63
CA LEU A 637 43.11 6.86 -6.93
C LEU A 637 43.63 7.33 -8.30
N ALA A 638 42.80 7.40 -9.33
CA ALA A 638 43.20 7.95 -10.63
C ALA A 638 43.65 9.41 -10.51
N PHE A 639 42.96 10.21 -9.71
CA PHE A 639 43.34 11.59 -9.40
C PHE A 639 44.69 11.65 -8.68
N VAL A 640 44.89 10.88 -7.61
CA VAL A 640 46.15 10.82 -6.85
C VAL A 640 47.32 10.37 -7.74
N LEU A 641 47.12 9.34 -8.57
CA LEU A 641 48.12 8.85 -9.52
C LEU A 641 48.50 9.93 -10.55
N ARG A 642 47.52 10.70 -11.04
CA ARG A 642 47.80 11.84 -11.93
C ARG A 642 48.60 12.92 -11.21
N GLN A 643 48.23 13.29 -9.98
CA GLN A 643 48.92 14.32 -9.22
C GLN A 643 50.36 13.91 -8.86
N THR A 644 50.61 12.62 -8.70
CA THR A 644 51.94 12.03 -8.45
C THR A 644 52.69 11.61 -9.73
N GLN A 645 52.27 12.13 -10.90
CA GLN A 645 52.91 11.93 -12.21
C GLN A 645 52.89 10.49 -12.77
N GLN A 646 52.05 9.61 -12.23
CA GLN A 646 51.83 8.25 -12.73
C GLN A 646 50.73 8.20 -13.82
N ASN A 647 50.85 9.05 -14.85
CA ASN A 647 49.80 9.34 -15.83
C ASN A 647 49.31 8.09 -16.61
N SER A 648 50.20 7.14 -16.92
CA SER A 648 49.83 5.90 -17.61
C SER A 648 48.91 5.01 -16.77
N ARG A 649 49.13 4.93 -15.46
CA ARG A 649 48.25 4.20 -14.54
C ARG A 649 46.94 4.97 -14.36
N ALA A 650 47.00 6.29 -14.17
CA ALA A 650 45.82 7.14 -14.00
C ALA A 650 44.81 7.01 -15.17
N ARG A 651 45.27 7.13 -16.42
CA ARG A 651 44.39 7.01 -17.61
C ARG A 651 43.82 5.60 -17.79
N THR A 652 44.59 4.57 -17.42
CA THR A 652 44.14 3.17 -17.50
C THR A 652 43.04 2.90 -16.49
N LEU A 653 43.25 3.35 -15.25
CA LEU A 653 42.26 3.22 -14.19
C LEU A 653 40.99 4.03 -14.51
N LEU A 654 41.12 5.25 -15.03
CA LEU A 654 39.96 6.05 -15.45
C LEU A 654 39.16 5.36 -16.55
N ARG A 655 39.82 4.73 -17.54
CA ARG A 655 39.14 3.95 -18.58
C ARG A 655 38.36 2.77 -17.97
N GLN A 656 38.96 2.04 -17.04
CA GLN A 656 38.29 0.94 -16.32
C GLN A 656 37.07 1.42 -15.53
N VAL A 657 37.14 2.61 -14.92
CA VAL A 657 35.99 3.22 -14.25
C VAL A 657 34.83 3.43 -15.22
N PHE A 658 35.09 4.01 -16.40
CA PHE A 658 34.04 4.21 -17.42
C PHE A 658 33.47 2.89 -17.97
N GLU A 659 34.31 1.87 -18.17
CA GLU A 659 33.88 0.52 -18.56
C GLU A 659 32.98 -0.09 -17.48
N ARG A 660 33.37 0.02 -16.20
CA ARG A 660 32.56 -0.46 -15.07
C ARG A 660 31.22 0.26 -14.97
N CYS A 661 31.21 1.58 -15.15
CA CYS A 661 29.99 2.38 -15.16
C CYS A 661 29.04 1.98 -16.31
N ALA A 662 29.58 1.55 -17.45
CA ALA A 662 28.77 1.08 -18.55
C ALA A 662 28.17 -0.31 -18.29
N SER A 663 28.88 -1.20 -17.59
CA SER A 663 28.42 -2.56 -17.29
C SER A 663 27.47 -2.63 -16.10
N HIS A 664 27.71 -1.86 -15.05
CA HIS A 664 26.98 -1.95 -13.77
C HIS A 664 26.19 -0.68 -13.43
N GLY A 665 26.13 0.30 -14.33
CA GLY A 665 25.63 1.63 -14.01
C GLY A 665 26.52 2.36 -12.99
N GLY A 666 26.01 3.43 -12.36
CA GLY A 666 26.81 4.30 -11.49
C GLY A 666 27.16 5.65 -12.13
N LEU A 667 26.33 6.11 -13.06
CA LEU A 667 26.41 7.46 -13.62
C LEU A 667 26.37 8.52 -12.52
N THR A 668 25.55 8.31 -11.48
CA THR A 668 25.45 9.22 -10.35
C THR A 668 26.73 9.27 -9.54
N ALA A 669 27.43 8.15 -9.38
CA ALA A 669 28.71 8.08 -8.66
C ALA A 669 29.78 8.92 -9.36
N LEU A 670 29.82 8.89 -10.70
CA LEU A 670 30.68 9.79 -11.47
C LEU A 670 30.29 11.26 -11.27
N ALA A 671 28.99 11.56 -11.24
CA ALA A 671 28.50 12.92 -11.01
C ALA A 671 28.80 13.44 -9.59
N GLU A 672 28.78 12.58 -8.56
CA GLU A 672 29.19 12.91 -7.18
C GLU A 672 30.65 13.31 -7.10
N GLU A 673 31.48 12.60 -7.84
CA GLU A 673 32.91 12.79 -7.86
C GLU A 673 33.35 13.71 -9.00
N TRP A 674 32.44 14.58 -9.49
CA TRP A 674 32.72 15.55 -10.55
C TRP A 674 33.96 16.37 -10.23
N LEU A 675 34.15 16.75 -8.96
CA LEU A 675 35.31 17.54 -8.54
C LEU A 675 36.64 16.83 -8.87
N PHE A 676 36.73 15.50 -8.75
CA PHE A 676 37.92 14.74 -9.13
C PHE A 676 37.97 14.46 -10.63
N LEU A 677 36.81 14.11 -11.21
CA LEU A 677 36.68 13.78 -12.63
C LEU A 677 37.02 14.98 -13.53
N ASP A 678 36.57 16.18 -13.18
CA ASP A 678 36.86 17.42 -13.92
C ASP A 678 38.37 17.66 -14.06
N HIS A 679 39.13 17.48 -12.98
CA HIS A 679 40.58 17.62 -12.99
C HIS A 679 41.27 16.60 -13.90
N LEU A 680 40.72 15.38 -14.01
CA LEU A 680 41.24 14.34 -14.90
C LEU A 680 40.85 14.63 -16.36
N LEU A 681 39.65 15.13 -16.60
CA LEU A 681 39.14 15.48 -17.93
C LEU A 681 39.75 16.76 -18.51
N GLN A 682 40.40 17.60 -17.71
CA GLN A 682 41.18 18.73 -18.21
C GLN A 682 42.48 18.31 -18.91
N ASP A 683 42.95 17.08 -18.71
CA ASP A 683 44.14 16.56 -19.38
C ASP A 683 43.79 15.92 -20.73
N LYS A 684 44.20 16.58 -21.82
CA LYS A 684 43.92 16.13 -23.19
C LYS A 684 44.37 14.69 -23.47
N ARG A 685 45.53 14.28 -22.95
CA ARG A 685 46.08 12.94 -23.22
C ARG A 685 45.28 11.86 -22.50
N ILE A 686 44.78 12.17 -21.30
CA ILE A 686 43.89 11.28 -20.56
C ILE A 686 42.55 11.16 -21.28
N VAL A 687 41.96 12.29 -21.69
CA VAL A 687 40.68 12.32 -22.41
C VAL A 687 40.76 11.54 -23.72
N GLU A 688 41.76 11.80 -24.56
CA GLU A 688 41.94 11.08 -25.83
C GLU A 688 42.03 9.56 -25.62
N PHE A 689 42.75 9.12 -24.60
CA PHE A 689 42.89 7.70 -24.26
C PHE A 689 41.57 7.08 -23.78
N VAL A 690 40.85 7.76 -22.89
CA VAL A 690 39.58 7.28 -22.35
C VAL A 690 38.49 7.26 -23.44
N MET A 691 38.43 8.29 -24.28
CA MET A 691 37.43 8.45 -25.35
C MET A 691 37.62 7.47 -26.51
N ALA A 692 38.80 6.84 -26.63
CA ALA A 692 39.02 5.74 -27.56
C ALA A 692 38.07 4.55 -27.29
N ALA A 693 37.64 4.36 -26.03
CA ALA A 693 36.64 3.36 -25.67
C ALA A 693 35.21 3.86 -25.96
N THR A 694 34.42 3.07 -26.70
CA THR A 694 33.01 3.37 -26.99
C THR A 694 32.15 3.59 -25.73
N PRO A 695 32.28 2.79 -24.65
CA PRO A 695 31.49 2.97 -23.44
C PRO A 695 31.69 4.35 -22.77
N ALA A 696 32.94 4.84 -22.75
CA ALA A 696 33.27 6.13 -22.12
C ALA A 696 32.57 7.31 -22.81
N ARG A 697 32.52 7.31 -24.15
CA ARG A 697 31.81 8.34 -24.93
C ARG A 697 30.31 8.39 -24.61
N ALA A 698 29.66 7.24 -24.47
CA ALA A 698 28.25 7.15 -24.15
C ALA A 698 27.95 7.68 -22.73
N ILE A 699 28.78 7.31 -21.75
CA ILE A 699 28.64 7.74 -20.35
C ILE A 699 28.85 9.25 -20.23
N LEU A 700 29.91 9.81 -20.81
CA LEU A 700 30.17 11.25 -20.78
C LEU A 700 29.03 12.07 -21.41
N ARG A 701 28.49 11.61 -22.55
CA ARG A 701 27.33 12.26 -23.18
C ARG A 701 26.11 12.30 -22.26
N ARG A 702 25.85 11.22 -21.49
CA ARG A 702 24.75 11.17 -20.52
C ARG A 702 24.99 12.09 -19.32
N LEU A 703 26.23 12.12 -18.81
CA LEU A 703 26.64 13.05 -17.74
C LEU A 703 26.42 14.51 -18.15
N ASP A 704 26.90 14.89 -19.34
CA ASP A 704 26.76 16.25 -19.86
C ASP A 704 25.31 16.64 -20.07
N LYS A 705 24.48 15.74 -20.61
CA LYS A 705 23.03 15.97 -20.79
C LYS A 705 22.33 16.26 -19.45
N GLY A 706 22.59 15.44 -18.44
CA GLY A 706 22.04 15.62 -17.09
C GLY A 706 22.48 16.94 -16.47
N ARG A 707 23.77 17.30 -16.61
CA ARG A 707 24.30 18.59 -16.15
C ARG A 707 23.62 19.75 -16.86
N HIS A 708 23.65 19.82 -18.19
CA HIS A 708 23.06 20.94 -18.96
C HIS A 708 21.57 21.16 -18.71
N SER A 709 20.78 20.10 -18.52
CA SER A 709 19.34 20.21 -18.18
C SER A 709 19.12 20.95 -16.85
N SER A 710 19.92 20.65 -15.83
CA SER A 710 19.89 21.37 -14.55
C SER A 710 20.41 22.80 -14.64
N LEU A 711 21.44 23.05 -15.46
CA LEU A 711 21.96 24.39 -15.67
C LEU A 711 20.94 25.30 -16.32
N ALA A 712 20.11 24.78 -17.23
CA ALA A 712 18.99 25.50 -17.83
C ALA A 712 17.88 25.81 -16.81
N ALA A 713 17.46 24.81 -16.02
CA ALA A 713 16.42 24.97 -14.99
C ALA A 713 16.84 25.88 -13.81
N ALA A 714 18.11 25.87 -13.44
CA ALA A 714 18.66 26.77 -12.43
C ALA A 714 18.91 28.18 -13.01
N ARG A 715 19.27 28.32 -14.30
CA ARG A 715 19.35 29.63 -14.99
C ARG A 715 18.01 30.34 -15.02
N THR A 716 16.91 29.61 -15.21
CA THR A 716 15.55 30.19 -15.21
C THR A 716 15.13 30.77 -13.85
N ARG A 717 15.82 30.45 -12.75
CA ARG A 717 15.56 31.04 -11.42
C ARG A 717 16.26 32.39 -11.18
N LEU A 718 17.33 32.69 -11.92
CA LEU A 718 17.94 34.01 -11.94
C LEU A 718 17.21 34.91 -12.94
N THR A 719 16.92 36.13 -12.54
CA THR A 719 16.47 37.17 -13.47
C THR A 719 17.61 37.54 -14.43
N GLN A 720 17.28 38.07 -15.61
CA GLN A 720 18.30 38.52 -16.56
C GLN A 720 19.27 39.55 -15.94
N GLN A 721 18.76 40.43 -15.08
CA GLN A 721 19.57 41.45 -14.41
C GLN A 721 20.55 40.84 -13.40
N GLU A 722 20.11 39.85 -12.63
CA GLU A 722 20.96 39.12 -11.68
C GLU A 722 22.06 38.33 -12.41
N LEU A 723 21.72 37.71 -13.54
CA LEU A 723 22.69 36.99 -14.37
C LEU A 723 23.75 37.94 -14.93
N LYS A 724 23.33 39.10 -15.48
CA LYS A 724 24.25 40.13 -16.02
C LYS A 724 25.21 40.64 -14.96
N ILE A 725 24.71 40.89 -13.74
CA ILE A 725 25.51 41.28 -12.58
C ILE A 725 26.49 40.18 -12.17
N LEU A 726 26.04 38.92 -12.16
CA LEU A 726 26.88 37.76 -11.84
C LEU A 726 27.98 37.53 -12.88
N THR A 727 27.73 37.77 -14.17
CA THR A 727 28.75 37.71 -15.23
C THR A 727 29.85 38.74 -14.99
N MET A 728 29.49 40.00 -14.80
CA MET A 728 30.47 41.05 -14.49
C MET A 728 31.21 40.78 -13.17
N LEU A 729 30.53 40.19 -12.19
CA LEU A 729 31.13 39.76 -10.92
C LEU A 729 32.24 38.71 -11.14
N ALA A 730 32.00 37.73 -12.02
CA ALA A 730 32.92 36.65 -12.36
C ALA A 730 34.12 37.11 -13.19
N GLU A 731 33.95 38.17 -13.99
CA GLU A 731 35.01 38.88 -14.72
C GLU A 731 35.89 39.75 -13.81
N GLY A 732 35.62 39.79 -12.50
CA GLY A 732 36.40 40.52 -11.51
C GLY A 732 35.97 41.96 -11.28
N ALA A 733 34.83 42.40 -11.83
CA ALA A 733 34.38 43.79 -11.69
C ALA A 733 33.99 44.13 -10.23
N SER A 734 34.46 45.27 -9.73
CA SER A 734 34.03 45.80 -8.42
C SER A 734 32.57 46.23 -8.46
N ASN A 735 31.89 46.32 -7.30
CA ASN A 735 30.47 46.73 -7.26
C ASN A 735 30.25 48.10 -7.92
N LYS A 736 31.19 49.04 -7.75
CA LYS A 736 31.22 50.34 -8.41
C LYS A 736 31.32 50.23 -9.94
N LEU A 737 32.13 49.30 -10.44
CA LEU A 737 32.27 49.06 -11.89
C LEU A 737 31.02 48.38 -12.47
N ILE A 738 30.45 47.41 -11.75
CA ILE A 738 29.19 46.75 -12.10
C ILE A 738 28.04 47.78 -12.15
N ALA A 739 27.99 48.70 -11.19
CA ALA A 739 27.01 49.78 -11.13
C ALA A 739 27.10 50.68 -12.37
N ARG A 740 28.31 51.13 -12.71
CA ARG A 740 28.59 51.95 -13.88
C ARG A 740 28.23 51.23 -15.19
N ASN A 741 28.68 49.99 -15.36
CA ASN A 741 28.44 49.21 -16.58
C ASN A 741 26.98 48.75 -16.71
N GLY A 742 26.30 48.59 -15.58
CA GLY A 742 24.89 48.18 -15.50
C GLY A 742 23.88 49.34 -15.54
N GLY A 743 24.33 50.60 -15.50
CA GLY A 743 23.44 51.76 -15.44
C GLY A 743 22.58 51.83 -14.17
N ILE A 744 23.06 51.27 -13.06
CA ILE A 744 22.34 51.17 -11.79
C ILE A 744 23.20 51.68 -10.62
N SER A 745 22.59 51.97 -9.47
CA SER A 745 23.32 52.41 -8.29
C SER A 745 24.09 51.26 -7.61
N GLU A 746 25.20 51.57 -6.93
CA GLU A 746 25.97 50.57 -6.19
C GLU A 746 25.18 49.87 -5.06
N PRO A 747 24.27 50.56 -4.32
CA PRO A 747 23.30 49.90 -3.45
C PRO A 747 22.40 48.88 -4.18
N THR A 748 21.94 49.20 -5.39
CA THR A 748 21.14 48.29 -6.23
C THR A 748 21.95 47.06 -6.63
N VAL A 749 23.23 47.22 -6.96
CA VAL A 749 24.14 46.08 -7.20
C VAL A 749 24.26 45.19 -5.96
N LYS A 750 24.44 45.77 -4.77
CA LYS A 750 24.49 45.00 -3.50
C LYS A 750 23.18 44.24 -3.25
N PHE A 751 22.03 44.83 -3.57
CA PHE A 751 20.74 44.17 -3.47
C PHE A 751 20.62 42.98 -4.42
N HIS A 752 20.97 43.14 -5.70
CA HIS A 752 20.98 42.04 -6.65
C HIS A 752 21.98 40.96 -6.26
N LEU A 753 23.18 41.32 -5.78
CA LEU A 753 24.16 40.35 -5.30
C LEU A 753 23.65 39.59 -4.08
N LYS A 754 22.96 40.24 -3.15
CA LYS A 754 22.29 39.56 -2.03
C LYS A 754 21.26 38.54 -2.53
N ASN A 755 20.47 38.88 -3.55
CA ASN A 755 19.52 37.96 -4.15
C ASN A 755 20.22 36.82 -4.92
N VAL A 756 21.27 37.12 -5.67
CA VAL A 756 22.10 36.12 -6.36
C VAL A 756 22.69 35.15 -5.35
N TYR A 757 23.30 35.65 -4.27
CA TYR A 757 23.87 34.82 -3.20
C TYR A 757 22.79 33.96 -2.54
N ARG A 758 21.63 34.54 -2.24
CA ARG A 758 20.47 33.81 -1.70
C ARG A 758 20.00 32.70 -2.64
N LYS A 759 19.86 33.00 -3.94
CA LYS A 759 19.37 32.07 -4.97
C LYS A 759 20.39 30.97 -5.29
N LEU A 760 21.67 31.29 -5.26
CA LEU A 760 22.79 30.34 -5.41
C LEU A 760 23.12 29.58 -4.12
N GLY A 761 22.56 30.00 -2.99
CA GLY A 761 22.86 29.41 -1.69
C GLY A 761 24.24 29.77 -1.12
N CYS A 762 24.95 30.72 -1.72
CA CYS A 762 26.28 31.15 -1.30
C CYS A 762 26.19 32.26 -0.25
N SER A 763 27.28 32.47 0.48
CA SER A 763 27.41 33.56 1.45
C SER A 763 28.51 34.55 1.07
N ARG A 764 29.47 34.12 0.26
CA ARG A 764 30.62 34.93 -0.16
C ARG A 764 30.70 35.11 -1.67
N ARG A 765 31.36 36.18 -2.09
CA ARG A 765 31.58 36.52 -3.51
C ARG A 765 32.28 35.40 -4.29
N HIS A 766 33.35 34.84 -3.73
CA HIS A 766 34.10 33.77 -4.40
C HIS A 766 33.28 32.48 -4.50
N GLU A 767 32.48 32.15 -3.48
CA GLU A 767 31.55 31.01 -3.51
C GLU A 767 30.52 31.18 -4.63
N ALA A 768 29.96 32.38 -4.80
CA ALA A 768 29.00 32.67 -5.86
C ALA A 768 29.63 32.57 -7.26
N ILE A 769 30.87 33.03 -7.42
CA ILE A 769 31.61 32.89 -8.69
C ILE A 769 31.93 31.42 -8.96
N ALA A 770 32.39 30.68 -7.95
CA ALA A 770 32.70 29.26 -8.07
C ALA A 770 31.45 28.44 -8.41
N ALA A 771 30.33 28.70 -7.74
CA ALA A 771 29.04 28.09 -8.05
C ALA A 771 28.59 28.44 -9.47
N ALA A 772 28.67 29.71 -9.88
CA ALA A 772 28.29 30.13 -11.23
C ALA A 772 29.18 29.50 -12.32
N ARG A 773 30.47 29.28 -12.06
CA ARG A 773 31.39 28.57 -12.95
C ARG A 773 31.12 27.07 -12.99
N ALA A 774 30.91 26.44 -11.83
CA ALA A 774 30.51 25.04 -11.74
C ALA A 774 29.16 24.78 -12.43
N LEU A 775 28.30 25.80 -12.47
CA LEU A 775 27.03 25.82 -13.20
C LEU A 775 27.16 26.26 -14.67
N GLY A 776 28.35 26.56 -15.18
CA GLY A 776 28.57 26.98 -16.58
C GLY A 776 27.83 28.27 -16.98
N TRP A 777 27.46 29.13 -16.03
CA TRP A 777 26.74 30.37 -16.30
C TRP A 777 27.66 31.52 -16.71
N VAL A 778 28.91 31.45 -16.24
CA VAL A 778 29.98 32.42 -16.43
C VAL A 778 31.28 31.67 -16.69
N ARG A 779 32.22 32.28 -17.43
CA ARG A 779 33.49 31.67 -17.82
C ARG A 779 34.58 31.81 -16.75
#